data_AF-A0A395SWV2-F1
#
_entry.id   AF-A0A395SWV2-F1
#
_cell.length_a   1.000
_cell.length_b   1.000
_cell.length_c   1.000
_cell.angle_alpha   90.00
_cell.angle_beta   90.00
_cell.angle_gamma   90.00
#
_symmetry.space_group_name_H-M   'P 1'
#
loop_
_entity.id
_entity.type
_entity.pdbx_description
1 polymer ?
#
loop_
_entity_poly.entity_id
_entity_poly.type
_entity_poly.pdbx_seq_one_letter_code
_entity_poly.pdbx_strand_id
1 'polypeptide(L)'
;MVRAINLRLALQATAIKVSANLVTQLIIHLRAPGGHSPFDEQQVIEFAVYGFVGSQVGNVIQFILEDCFPTGHAMRGVNEVLPPVHGDVNQVLEKKDDDKKAKTKTWFNISPDLIWRNVLAKLVLDQTIGLAISGSVFLICTNIARVSHPSMVLDVIGDRLWPLIKAGWHIWPLVAICNFLWVPRRSWVGCTRCKSFKKKCSEERPACQRCTLAGAKCEYGVKLRWGGRPFNRSPFGDCLIQNEGNVQRLDLNHKNFIYVSPSTAGSSPPKDVSSAEQTTHDSQWVPPSPPAASESSESSQLILCPPRTPAPLTPSAELFGHLSPLHRSGLQYFTERTVRALVPHPQVFNELCELILPMAMFSEPLLQSIVALAATHRLASCQTKEEQSAQALVVADCQALSSRSLCQKLSDCAEDQELIPLLATARALFVCEAFASEPHADRWSVHFRGARGLISRIQDKGLLQRPSDELRFLLRWFDMTESLVCHSISDLAPKQSAIPSPTTLRPFDSDDEPVHIDMYLARTKDLLNVFKEIARLSHIRNERAMSEALSEDGQNDAEVWWLLSYLQSIIDRDQANPPPVMSIRNRVLSVAEIQEYRLSNQIWQLTGLLLIHRRLLHVPRSSALIQDLIQRILECTERMTLRDGLTPVTLLTPPLFFAGCDALWDDRPRIKTALQGVSSSLGLLNTQKALEILEEYWEVDPGIEDELADRSWPRISQFLPY
;
A
#
# COMPACT_ATOMS: atom_id res chain seq x y z
N MET A 1 -14.57 -8.52 -45.87
CA MET A 1 -14.26 -9.96 -45.66
C MET A 1 -13.09 -10.19 -44.69
N VAL A 2 -11.96 -9.48 -44.80
CA VAL A 2 -10.78 -9.65 -43.90
C VAL A 2 -11.12 -9.52 -42.39
N ARG A 3 -12.18 -8.77 -42.04
CA ARG A 3 -12.65 -8.58 -40.64
C ARG A 3 -13.40 -9.78 -40.03
N ALA A 4 -13.73 -10.82 -40.80
CA ALA A 4 -14.51 -11.97 -40.33
C ALA A 4 -13.66 -13.20 -39.95
N ILE A 5 -12.39 -13.22 -40.33
CA ILE A 5 -11.46 -14.30 -39.99
C ILE A 5 -10.85 -14.01 -38.62
N ASN A 6 -10.98 -14.95 -37.69
CA ASN A 6 -10.50 -14.82 -36.32
C ASN A 6 -9.82 -16.12 -35.87
N LEU A 7 -8.49 -16.07 -35.73
CA LEU A 7 -7.67 -17.23 -35.37
C LEU A 7 -8.02 -17.78 -33.98
N ARG A 8 -8.33 -16.91 -33.02
CA ARG A 8 -8.72 -17.35 -31.68
C ARG A 8 -10.04 -18.13 -31.71
N LEU A 9 -11.01 -17.65 -32.48
CA LEU A 9 -12.27 -18.36 -32.70
C LEU A 9 -12.04 -19.71 -33.39
N ALA A 10 -11.13 -19.75 -34.38
CA ALA A 10 -10.77 -20.96 -35.10
C ALA A 10 -10.22 -22.03 -34.16
N LEU A 11 -9.22 -21.66 -33.34
CA LEU A 11 -8.58 -22.59 -32.38
C LEU A 11 -9.57 -23.09 -31.32
N GLN A 12 -10.45 -22.22 -30.81
CA GLN A 12 -11.48 -22.61 -29.84
C GLN A 12 -12.49 -23.58 -30.45
N ALA A 13 -12.94 -23.33 -31.68
CA ALA A 13 -13.86 -24.21 -32.38
C ALA A 13 -13.22 -25.56 -32.72
N THR A 14 -11.95 -25.56 -33.14
CA THR A 14 -11.15 -26.79 -33.34
C THR A 14 -11.10 -27.62 -32.05
N ALA A 15 -10.74 -27.02 -30.92
CA ALA A 15 -10.68 -27.73 -29.64
C ALA A 15 -12.02 -28.34 -29.23
N ILE A 16 -13.13 -27.61 -29.42
CA ILE A 16 -14.48 -28.11 -29.12
C ILE A 16 -14.84 -29.30 -30.02
N LYS A 17 -14.53 -29.23 -31.34
CA LYS A 17 -14.86 -30.31 -32.28
C LYS A 17 -14.01 -31.55 -32.07
N VAL A 18 -12.72 -31.39 -31.78
CA VAL A 18 -11.82 -32.48 -31.37
C VAL A 18 -12.34 -33.15 -30.11
N SER A 19 -12.64 -32.36 -29.07
CA SER A 19 -13.15 -32.90 -27.80
C SER A 19 -14.48 -33.65 -27.98
N ALA A 20 -15.41 -33.11 -28.77
CA ALA A 20 -16.69 -33.75 -29.06
C ALA A 20 -16.53 -35.09 -29.80
N ASN A 21 -15.58 -35.15 -30.75
CA ASN A 21 -15.29 -36.39 -31.47
C ASN A 21 -14.65 -37.44 -30.54
N LEU A 22 -13.66 -37.06 -29.74
CA LEU A 22 -13.02 -37.94 -28.75
C LEU A 22 -14.01 -38.53 -27.76
N VAL A 23 -14.94 -37.71 -27.24
CA VAL A 23 -16.00 -38.17 -26.34
C VAL A 23 -16.92 -39.18 -27.04
N THR A 24 -17.23 -38.96 -28.31
CA THR A 24 -18.09 -39.88 -29.09
C THR A 24 -17.38 -41.21 -29.32
N GLN A 25 -16.10 -41.20 -29.73
CA GLN A 25 -15.30 -42.41 -29.88
C GLN A 25 -15.16 -43.17 -28.56
N LEU A 26 -14.96 -42.46 -27.44
CA LEU A 26 -14.92 -43.06 -26.10
C LEU A 26 -16.25 -43.73 -25.73
N ILE A 27 -17.39 -43.06 -25.96
CA ILE A 27 -18.71 -43.65 -25.68
C ILE A 27 -18.96 -44.89 -26.53
N ILE A 28 -18.56 -44.89 -27.81
CA ILE A 28 -18.67 -46.04 -28.70
C ILE A 28 -17.79 -47.20 -28.17
N HIS A 29 -16.55 -46.91 -27.79
CA HIS A 29 -15.64 -47.89 -27.22
C HIS A 29 -16.20 -48.52 -25.94
N LEU A 30 -16.78 -47.71 -25.04
CA LEU A 30 -17.40 -48.17 -23.79
C LEU A 30 -18.68 -49.00 -24.02
N ARG A 31 -19.35 -48.85 -25.17
CA ARG A 31 -20.59 -49.59 -25.51
C ARG A 31 -20.35 -50.81 -26.39
N ALA A 32 -19.13 -51.03 -26.88
CA ALA A 32 -18.83 -52.15 -27.77
C ALA A 32 -18.69 -53.47 -26.95
N PRO A 33 -19.54 -54.49 -27.19
CA PRO A 33 -19.39 -55.78 -26.54
C PRO A 33 -18.09 -56.44 -27.00
N GLY A 34 -17.12 -56.61 -26.10
CA GLY A 34 -15.81 -57.21 -26.39
C GLY A 34 -14.62 -56.24 -26.49
N GLY A 35 -14.79 -54.94 -26.24
CA GLY A 35 -13.67 -54.03 -25.90
C GLY A 35 -12.67 -53.67 -27.02
N HIS A 36 -12.95 -53.99 -28.28
CA HIS A 36 -12.06 -53.64 -29.40
C HIS A 36 -12.81 -52.86 -30.49
N SER A 37 -13.01 -51.57 -30.25
CA SER A 37 -13.26 -50.59 -31.32
C SER A 37 -11.97 -49.81 -31.57
N PRO A 38 -11.41 -49.84 -32.80
CA PRO A 38 -10.18 -49.13 -33.11
C PRO A 38 -10.41 -47.62 -33.07
N PHE A 39 -9.47 -46.90 -32.46
CA PHE A 39 -9.48 -45.44 -32.37
C PHE A 39 -9.21 -44.85 -33.77
N ASP A 40 -10.10 -43.99 -34.26
CA ASP A 40 -10.01 -43.37 -35.59
C ASP A 40 -9.32 -42.00 -35.46
N GLU A 41 -7.98 -42.02 -35.49
CA GLU A 41 -7.14 -40.81 -35.45
C GLU A 41 -7.41 -39.87 -36.62
N GLN A 42 -7.71 -40.45 -37.79
CA GLN A 42 -8.01 -39.69 -39.00
C GLN A 42 -9.29 -38.87 -38.84
N GLN A 43 -10.33 -39.45 -38.23
CA GLN A 43 -11.57 -38.73 -37.94
C GLN A 43 -11.36 -37.56 -36.96
N VAL A 44 -10.45 -37.67 -36.00
CA VAL A 44 -10.14 -36.57 -35.09
C VAL A 44 -9.56 -35.38 -35.86
N ILE A 45 -8.66 -35.64 -36.82
CA ILE A 45 -8.06 -34.60 -37.67
C ILE A 45 -9.11 -33.97 -38.59
N GLU A 46 -10.00 -34.77 -39.19
CA GLU A 46 -11.11 -34.27 -40.02
C GLU A 46 -12.02 -33.29 -39.25
N PHE A 47 -12.35 -33.63 -37.99
CA PHE A 47 -13.14 -32.77 -37.11
C PHE A 47 -12.36 -31.52 -36.65
N ALA A 48 -11.04 -31.62 -36.51
CA ALA A 48 -10.19 -30.47 -36.22
C ALA A 48 -10.19 -29.45 -37.37
N VAL A 49 -10.04 -29.95 -38.61
CA VAL A 49 -10.09 -29.14 -39.84
C VAL A 49 -11.47 -28.52 -40.01
N TYR A 50 -12.55 -29.29 -39.80
CA TYR A 50 -13.90 -28.76 -39.82
C TYR A 50 -14.13 -27.67 -38.77
N GLY A 51 -13.67 -27.88 -37.53
CA GLY A 51 -13.76 -26.86 -36.48
C GLY A 51 -13.05 -25.56 -36.88
N PHE A 52 -11.89 -25.68 -37.52
CA PHE A 52 -11.13 -24.55 -37.99
C PHE A 52 -11.86 -23.82 -39.14
N VAL A 53 -12.11 -24.50 -40.25
CA VAL A 53 -12.69 -23.91 -41.48
C VAL A 53 -14.15 -23.51 -41.27
N GLY A 54 -14.95 -24.39 -40.68
CA GLY A 54 -16.39 -24.18 -40.47
C GLY A 54 -16.69 -22.98 -39.57
N SER A 55 -15.86 -22.72 -38.56
CA SER A 55 -16.03 -21.53 -37.70
C SER A 55 -15.80 -20.21 -38.44
N GLN A 56 -14.89 -20.18 -39.41
CA GLN A 56 -14.62 -18.98 -40.20
C GLN A 56 -15.77 -18.69 -41.16
N VAL A 57 -16.23 -19.72 -41.87
CA VAL A 57 -17.37 -19.63 -42.78
C VAL A 57 -18.64 -19.24 -42.01
N GLY A 58 -18.92 -19.89 -40.89
CA GLY A 58 -20.06 -19.57 -40.03
C GLY A 58 -20.01 -18.13 -39.50
N ASN A 59 -18.83 -17.63 -39.11
CA ASN A 59 -18.70 -16.25 -38.64
C ASN A 59 -18.94 -15.21 -39.75
N VAL A 60 -18.53 -15.51 -40.99
CA VAL A 60 -18.83 -14.69 -42.18
C VAL A 60 -20.32 -14.66 -42.45
N ILE A 61 -20.99 -15.82 -42.46
CA ILE A 61 -22.44 -15.92 -42.68
C ILE A 61 -23.19 -15.12 -41.61
N GLN A 62 -22.84 -15.30 -40.34
CA GLN A 62 -23.43 -14.54 -39.23
C GLN A 62 -23.20 -13.02 -39.39
N PHE A 63 -22.10 -12.61 -40.04
CA PHE A 63 -21.84 -11.20 -40.34
C PHE A 63 -22.74 -10.65 -41.44
N ILE A 64 -22.91 -11.40 -42.52
CA ILE A 64 -23.82 -11.04 -43.60
C ILE A 64 -25.27 -10.98 -43.09
N LEU A 65 -25.70 -11.98 -42.32
CA LEU A 65 -27.05 -12.01 -41.74
C LEU A 65 -27.33 -10.80 -40.85
N GLU A 66 -26.37 -10.40 -40.02
CA GLU A 66 -26.52 -9.24 -39.13
C GLU A 66 -26.50 -7.89 -39.84
N ASP A 67 -25.68 -7.74 -40.87
CA ASP A 67 -25.60 -6.49 -41.64
C ASP A 67 -26.82 -6.31 -42.55
N CYS A 68 -27.33 -7.38 -43.15
CA CYS A 68 -28.51 -7.34 -44.01
C CYS A 68 -29.82 -7.25 -43.20
N PHE A 69 -29.91 -7.89 -42.03
CA PHE A 69 -31.16 -8.03 -41.27
C PHE A 69 -30.98 -7.73 -39.77
N PRO A 70 -30.67 -6.50 -39.35
CA PRO A 70 -30.38 -6.18 -37.94
C PRO A 70 -31.50 -6.61 -36.98
N THR A 71 -31.15 -7.26 -35.86
CA THR A 71 -32.10 -7.88 -34.91
C THR A 71 -33.01 -6.87 -34.19
N GLY A 72 -32.60 -5.62 -34.06
CA GLY A 72 -33.39 -4.55 -33.47
C GLY A 72 -33.17 -3.25 -34.20
N HIS A 73 -33.93 -2.21 -33.85
CA HIS A 73 -33.69 -0.86 -34.38
C HIS A 73 -32.29 -0.39 -33.95
N ALA A 74 -31.30 -0.57 -34.82
CA ALA A 74 -30.08 0.19 -34.75
C ALA A 74 -30.39 1.62 -35.20
N MET A 75 -31.19 2.36 -34.42
CA MET A 75 -31.44 3.81 -34.40
C MET A 75 -32.81 4.12 -33.77
N ARG A 76 -32.79 4.58 -32.52
CA ARG A 76 -33.49 5.82 -32.13
C ARG A 76 -32.46 6.63 -31.36
N GLY A 77 -32.25 7.87 -31.80
CA GLY A 77 -31.19 8.75 -31.32
C GLY A 77 -30.14 9.13 -32.37
N VAL A 78 -30.55 9.36 -33.63
CA VAL A 78 -29.77 10.28 -34.50
C VAL A 78 -29.94 11.74 -34.03
N ASN A 79 -31.03 12.04 -33.30
CA ASN A 79 -31.30 13.35 -32.70
C ASN A 79 -31.23 13.37 -31.17
N GLU A 80 -30.81 12.28 -30.52
CA GLU A 80 -30.56 12.31 -29.09
C GLU A 80 -29.09 12.69 -28.90
N VAL A 81 -28.87 14.00 -28.81
CA VAL A 81 -27.57 14.56 -28.45
C VAL A 81 -27.22 14.02 -27.07
N LEU A 82 -26.30 13.06 -27.02
CA LEU A 82 -25.65 12.69 -25.76
C LEU A 82 -25.12 13.97 -25.12
N PRO A 83 -25.40 14.25 -23.83
CA PRO A 83 -25.07 15.52 -23.22
C PRO A 83 -23.58 15.84 -23.42
N PRO A 84 -23.24 17.12 -23.69
CA PRO A 84 -21.85 17.53 -23.81
C PRO A 84 -21.14 17.20 -22.49
N VAL A 85 -20.09 16.40 -22.58
CA VAL A 85 -19.21 16.13 -21.44
C VAL A 85 -18.31 17.37 -21.33
N HIS A 86 -18.69 18.33 -20.48
CA HIS A 86 -17.86 19.47 -20.10
C HIS A 86 -17.17 19.28 -18.74
N GLY A 87 -16.96 18.03 -18.34
CA GLY A 87 -16.25 17.68 -17.12
C GLY A 87 -15.46 16.40 -17.30
N ASP A 88 -14.36 16.28 -16.56
CA ASP A 88 -13.44 15.15 -16.59
C ASP A 88 -14.18 13.80 -16.59
N VAL A 89 -13.79 12.91 -17.52
CA VAL A 89 -14.49 11.64 -17.85
C VAL A 89 -14.56 10.69 -16.65
N ASN A 90 -13.90 11.01 -15.55
CA ASN A 90 -13.85 10.27 -14.30
C ASN A 90 -15.15 10.38 -13.46
N GLN A 91 -15.85 11.53 -13.47
CA GLN A 91 -17.02 11.71 -12.59
C GLN A 91 -18.26 10.88 -12.99
N VAL A 92 -18.39 10.49 -14.26
CA VAL A 92 -19.53 9.66 -14.71
C VAL A 92 -19.33 8.17 -14.38
N LEU A 93 -18.10 7.75 -14.09
CA LEU A 93 -17.79 6.36 -13.72
C LEU A 93 -17.94 6.12 -12.22
N GLU A 94 -17.64 7.10 -11.37
CA GLU A 94 -17.77 6.97 -9.89
C GLU A 94 -19.25 6.86 -9.46
N LYS A 95 -20.17 7.55 -10.14
CA LYS A 95 -21.61 7.55 -9.78
C LYS A 95 -22.32 6.20 -9.99
N LYS A 96 -21.63 5.16 -10.46
CA LYS A 96 -22.23 3.84 -10.76
C LYS A 96 -21.90 2.76 -9.73
N ASP A 97 -20.98 3.02 -8.80
CA ASP A 97 -20.60 2.05 -7.78
C ASP A 97 -21.47 2.12 -6.51
N ASP A 98 -22.22 3.22 -6.31
CA ASP A 98 -23.17 3.38 -5.19
C ASP A 98 -24.55 2.74 -5.40
N ASP A 99 -24.91 2.37 -6.64
CA ASP A 99 -26.20 1.71 -6.94
C ASP A 99 -26.09 0.18 -6.80
N LYS A 100 -25.84 -0.29 -5.57
CA LYS A 100 -26.07 -1.68 -5.16
C LYS A 100 -27.29 -1.79 -4.23
N LYS A 101 -28.48 -1.59 -4.78
CA LYS A 101 -29.66 -2.38 -4.35
C LYS A 101 -29.85 -3.54 -5.32
N ALA A 102 -29.90 -4.73 -4.75
CA ALA A 102 -30.01 -6.02 -5.43
C ALA A 102 -31.04 -5.99 -6.58
N LYS A 103 -30.55 -6.08 -7.82
CA LYS A 103 -31.38 -6.47 -8.97
C LYS A 103 -30.92 -7.84 -9.43
N THR A 104 -31.76 -8.83 -9.13
CA THR A 104 -31.70 -10.19 -9.65
C THR A 104 -31.56 -10.12 -11.18
N LYS A 105 -30.43 -10.56 -11.72
CA LYS A 105 -30.24 -10.64 -13.17
C LYS A 105 -31.10 -11.77 -13.72
N THR A 106 -32.23 -11.44 -14.32
CA THR A 106 -32.98 -12.37 -15.16
C THR A 106 -32.21 -12.59 -16.46
N TRP A 107 -31.78 -13.83 -16.69
CA TRP A 107 -30.92 -14.21 -17.83
C TRP A 107 -31.64 -14.21 -19.19
N PHE A 108 -32.97 -14.01 -19.20
CA PHE A 108 -33.85 -14.13 -20.37
C PHE A 108 -34.65 -12.87 -20.73
N ASN A 109 -34.17 -11.66 -20.39
CA ASN A 109 -34.87 -10.45 -20.83
C ASN A 109 -34.69 -10.23 -22.34
N ILE A 110 -35.78 -10.38 -23.10
CA ILE A 110 -35.85 -10.02 -24.52
C ILE A 110 -35.93 -8.48 -24.62
N SER A 111 -35.14 -7.89 -25.52
CA SER A 111 -35.14 -6.45 -25.73
C SER A 111 -36.50 -5.97 -26.25
N PRO A 112 -37.08 -4.88 -25.71
CA PRO A 112 -38.33 -4.32 -26.23
C PRO A 112 -38.18 -3.77 -27.67
N ASP A 113 -36.95 -3.55 -28.15
CA ASP A 113 -36.63 -2.96 -29.47
C ASP A 113 -36.44 -4.01 -30.60
N LEU A 114 -36.97 -5.21 -30.46
CA LEU A 114 -36.73 -6.34 -31.37
C LEU A 114 -37.55 -6.25 -32.66
N ILE A 115 -36.90 -6.42 -33.82
CA ILE A 115 -37.58 -6.50 -35.12
C ILE A 115 -37.78 -7.98 -35.48
N TRP A 116 -38.91 -8.55 -35.07
CA TRP A 116 -39.25 -9.96 -35.31
C TRP A 116 -39.20 -10.37 -36.78
N ARG A 117 -39.55 -9.46 -37.71
CA ARG A 117 -39.44 -9.71 -39.15
C ARG A 117 -38.00 -10.01 -39.59
N ASN A 118 -37.02 -9.32 -39.02
CA ASN A 118 -35.60 -9.52 -39.34
C ASN A 118 -35.06 -10.79 -38.67
N VAL A 119 -35.51 -11.09 -37.46
CA VAL A 119 -35.19 -12.36 -36.78
C VAL A 119 -35.73 -13.56 -37.58
N LEU A 120 -36.97 -13.46 -38.09
CA LEU A 120 -37.57 -14.50 -38.93
C LEU A 120 -36.86 -14.62 -40.29
N ALA A 121 -36.50 -13.49 -40.93
CA ALA A 121 -35.74 -13.51 -42.18
C ALA A 121 -34.36 -14.16 -42.00
N LYS A 122 -33.67 -13.85 -40.91
CA LYS A 122 -32.40 -14.51 -40.54
C LYS A 122 -32.59 -16.00 -40.33
N LEU A 123 -33.64 -16.40 -39.61
CA LEU A 123 -33.95 -17.79 -39.37
C LEU A 123 -34.18 -18.53 -40.69
N VAL A 124 -35.03 -18.02 -41.59
CA VAL A 124 -35.29 -18.67 -42.88
C VAL A 124 -34.01 -18.78 -43.71
N LEU A 125 -33.20 -17.72 -43.78
CA LEU A 125 -31.98 -17.69 -44.58
C LEU A 125 -30.87 -18.61 -44.01
N ASP A 126 -30.76 -18.66 -42.67
CA ASP A 126 -29.83 -19.56 -41.98
C ASP A 126 -30.26 -21.03 -42.12
N GLN A 127 -31.54 -21.34 -41.97
CA GLN A 127 -32.06 -22.71 -42.05
C GLN A 127 -32.16 -23.24 -43.49
N THR A 128 -32.02 -22.38 -44.51
CA THR A 128 -31.97 -22.78 -45.92
C THR A 128 -30.54 -22.73 -46.45
N ILE A 129 -30.04 -21.53 -46.75
CA ILE A 129 -28.72 -21.32 -47.36
C ILE A 129 -27.61 -21.57 -46.34
N GLY A 130 -27.77 -21.13 -45.09
CA GLY A 130 -26.76 -21.29 -44.03
C GLY A 130 -26.46 -22.76 -43.70
N LEU A 131 -27.52 -23.58 -43.54
CA LEU A 131 -27.40 -25.03 -43.32
C LEU A 131 -26.84 -25.76 -44.53
N ALA A 132 -27.21 -25.35 -45.76
CA ALA A 132 -26.63 -25.93 -46.97
C ALA A 132 -25.12 -25.68 -47.04
N ILE A 133 -24.69 -24.43 -46.84
CA ILE A 133 -23.26 -24.09 -46.85
C ILE A 133 -22.50 -24.81 -45.73
N SER A 134 -23.03 -24.78 -44.50
CA SER A 134 -22.39 -25.43 -43.35
C SER A 134 -22.32 -26.95 -43.51
N GLY A 135 -23.38 -27.55 -44.05
CA GLY A 135 -23.44 -28.98 -44.38
C GLY A 135 -22.44 -29.36 -45.47
N SER A 136 -22.32 -28.56 -46.54
CA SER A 136 -21.30 -28.77 -47.58
C SER A 136 -19.88 -28.66 -47.03
N VAL A 137 -19.57 -27.64 -46.21
CA VAL A 137 -18.25 -27.50 -45.58
C VAL A 137 -17.95 -28.69 -44.68
N PHE A 138 -18.92 -29.16 -43.90
CA PHE A 138 -18.77 -30.36 -43.07
C PHE A 138 -18.46 -31.61 -43.92
N LEU A 139 -19.24 -31.86 -44.97
CA LEU A 139 -19.06 -33.03 -45.82
C LEU A 139 -17.73 -32.99 -46.58
N ILE A 140 -17.31 -31.81 -47.06
CA ILE A 140 -15.99 -31.62 -47.68
C ILE A 140 -14.89 -31.96 -46.68
N CYS A 141 -14.88 -31.33 -45.50
CA CYS A 141 -13.81 -31.52 -44.52
C CYS A 141 -13.71 -32.97 -44.02
N THR A 142 -14.83 -33.69 -43.93
CA THR A 142 -14.88 -35.06 -43.39
C THR A 142 -14.72 -36.16 -44.43
N ASN A 143 -14.88 -35.87 -45.73
CA ASN A 143 -14.79 -36.89 -46.78
C ASN A 143 -13.63 -36.68 -47.75
N ILE A 144 -13.04 -35.47 -47.83
CA ILE A 144 -11.97 -35.20 -48.81
C ILE A 144 -10.75 -36.14 -48.66
N ALA A 145 -10.46 -36.60 -47.45
CA ALA A 145 -9.37 -37.55 -47.17
C ALA A 145 -9.80 -39.03 -47.30
N ARG A 146 -11.10 -39.31 -47.47
CA ARG A 146 -11.66 -40.68 -47.51
C ARG A 146 -12.00 -41.16 -48.92
N VAL A 147 -11.95 -40.27 -49.91
CA VAL A 147 -12.34 -40.54 -51.30
C VAL A 147 -11.09 -40.62 -52.18
N SER A 148 -11.06 -41.58 -53.11
CA SER A 148 -9.90 -41.82 -54.00
C SER A 148 -9.58 -40.64 -54.91
N HIS A 149 -10.59 -39.87 -55.33
CA HIS A 149 -10.43 -38.65 -56.12
C HIS A 149 -11.28 -37.50 -55.54
N PRO A 150 -10.72 -36.28 -55.37
CA PRO A 150 -11.45 -35.14 -54.78
C PRO A 150 -12.76 -34.77 -55.49
N SER A 151 -12.90 -35.09 -56.78
CA SER A 151 -14.13 -34.84 -57.55
C SER A 151 -15.33 -35.63 -57.04
N MET A 152 -15.14 -36.84 -56.48
CA MET A 152 -16.27 -37.65 -55.99
C MET A 152 -16.83 -37.14 -54.65
N VAL A 153 -16.19 -36.15 -54.02
CA VAL A 153 -16.77 -35.44 -52.86
C VAL A 153 -18.06 -34.73 -53.27
N LEU A 154 -18.18 -34.29 -54.54
CA LEU A 154 -19.40 -33.68 -55.06
C LEU A 154 -20.56 -34.66 -55.09
N ASP A 155 -20.31 -35.93 -55.44
CA ASP A 155 -21.32 -36.99 -55.42
C ASP A 155 -21.78 -37.25 -53.96
N VAL A 156 -20.84 -37.30 -53.02
CA VAL A 156 -21.14 -37.43 -51.57
C VAL A 156 -21.99 -36.26 -51.05
N ILE A 157 -21.73 -35.03 -51.50
CA ILE A 157 -22.55 -33.87 -51.16
C ILE A 157 -23.95 -34.03 -51.74
N GLY A 158 -24.07 -34.42 -53.01
CA GLY A 158 -25.36 -34.66 -53.67
C GLY A 158 -26.23 -35.66 -52.89
N ASP A 159 -25.63 -36.76 -52.46
CA ASP A 159 -26.35 -37.86 -51.80
C ASP A 159 -26.67 -37.57 -50.32
N ARG A 160 -25.75 -36.92 -49.58
CA ARG A 160 -25.84 -36.80 -48.11
C ARG A 160 -26.27 -35.44 -47.59
N LEU A 161 -26.19 -34.38 -48.39
CA LEU A 161 -26.51 -33.03 -47.92
C LEU A 161 -27.99 -32.88 -47.55
N TRP A 162 -28.91 -33.38 -48.38
CA TRP A 162 -30.34 -33.21 -48.12
C TRP A 162 -30.85 -33.99 -46.90
N PRO A 163 -30.47 -35.26 -46.69
CA PRO A 163 -30.76 -35.96 -45.43
C PRO A 163 -30.19 -35.23 -44.20
N LEU A 164 -28.98 -34.67 -44.31
CA LEU A 164 -28.32 -33.94 -43.22
C LEU A 164 -29.07 -32.64 -42.88
N ILE A 165 -29.49 -31.88 -43.90
CA ILE A 165 -30.32 -30.69 -43.69
C ILE A 165 -31.63 -31.09 -43.02
N LYS A 166 -32.35 -32.09 -43.55
CA LYS A 166 -33.63 -32.55 -42.98
C LYS A 166 -33.50 -32.95 -41.51
N ALA A 167 -32.42 -33.66 -41.14
CA ALA A 167 -32.14 -34.00 -39.74
C ALA A 167 -31.85 -32.75 -38.89
N GLY A 168 -31.14 -31.77 -39.45
CA GLY A 168 -30.79 -30.53 -38.78
C GLY A 168 -31.99 -29.66 -38.36
N TRP A 169 -33.08 -29.69 -39.13
CA TRP A 169 -34.30 -28.92 -38.86
C TRP A 169 -35.00 -29.28 -37.55
N HIS A 170 -34.66 -30.40 -36.89
CA HIS A 170 -35.23 -30.75 -35.59
C HIS A 170 -34.68 -29.91 -34.42
N ILE A 171 -33.44 -29.41 -34.52
CA ILE A 171 -32.73 -28.78 -33.39
C ILE A 171 -32.22 -27.39 -33.76
N TRP A 172 -31.67 -27.21 -34.96
CA TRP A 172 -30.99 -25.97 -35.34
C TRP A 172 -31.88 -24.72 -35.40
N PRO A 173 -33.17 -24.77 -35.79
CA PRO A 173 -34.01 -23.57 -35.78
C PRO A 173 -34.12 -22.93 -34.39
N LEU A 174 -34.27 -23.75 -33.35
CA LEU A 174 -34.35 -23.26 -31.97
C LEU A 174 -33.02 -22.67 -31.52
N VAL A 175 -31.91 -23.33 -31.82
CA VAL A 175 -30.55 -22.84 -31.51
C VAL A 175 -30.27 -21.51 -32.21
N ALA A 176 -30.68 -21.37 -33.48
CA ALA A 176 -30.52 -20.15 -34.25
C ALA A 176 -31.34 -18.99 -33.66
N ILE A 177 -32.60 -19.22 -33.28
CA ILE A 177 -33.42 -18.22 -32.58
C ILE A 177 -32.73 -17.78 -31.29
N CYS A 178 -32.27 -18.73 -30.47
CA CYS A 178 -31.58 -18.41 -29.22
C CYS A 178 -30.32 -17.56 -29.47
N ASN A 179 -29.55 -17.90 -30.51
CA ASN A 179 -28.36 -17.15 -30.91
C ASN A 179 -28.72 -15.72 -31.36
N PHE A 180 -29.74 -15.55 -32.20
CA PHE A 180 -30.13 -14.23 -32.69
C PHE A 180 -30.71 -13.32 -31.59
N LEU A 181 -31.43 -13.88 -30.63
CA LEU A 181 -32.09 -13.11 -29.56
C LEU A 181 -31.15 -12.72 -28.42
N TRP A 182 -30.27 -13.62 -27.99
CA TRP A 182 -29.53 -13.46 -26.72
C TRP A 182 -28.01 -13.34 -26.85
N VAL A 183 -27.42 -13.48 -28.05
CA VAL A 183 -25.98 -13.31 -28.23
C VAL A 183 -25.67 -11.91 -28.78
N PRO A 184 -25.33 -10.92 -27.92
CA PRO A 184 -25.07 -9.55 -28.37
C PRO A 184 -23.76 -9.45 -29.16
N ARG A 185 -23.84 -9.10 -30.45
CA ARG A 185 -22.65 -8.76 -31.25
C ARG A 185 -22.12 -7.38 -30.89
N ARG A 186 -21.09 -7.33 -30.05
CA ARG A 186 -20.37 -6.10 -29.68
C ARG A 186 -19.37 -5.72 -30.77
N SER A 187 -19.28 -4.42 -31.09
CA SER A 187 -18.18 -3.87 -31.90
C SER A 187 -16.89 -3.89 -31.08
N TRP A 188 -15.96 -4.79 -31.41
CA TRP A 188 -14.73 -5.00 -30.62
C TRP A 188 -13.76 -3.80 -30.69
N VAL A 189 -13.79 -3.03 -31.78
CA VAL A 189 -12.83 -1.93 -32.04
C VAL A 189 -13.49 -0.55 -31.96
N GLY A 190 -14.70 -0.47 -31.39
CA GLY A 190 -15.42 0.80 -31.23
C GLY A 190 -14.63 1.89 -30.50
N CYS A 191 -14.88 3.15 -30.84
CA CYS A 191 -14.27 4.31 -30.18
C CYS A 191 -14.63 4.36 -28.68
N THR A 192 -13.81 5.05 -27.90
CA THR A 192 -13.90 5.11 -26.43
C THR A 192 -15.27 5.61 -25.97
N ARG A 193 -15.82 6.61 -26.67
CA ARG A 193 -17.13 7.21 -26.39
C ARG A 193 -18.28 6.24 -26.67
N CYS A 194 -18.33 5.57 -27.83
CA CYS A 194 -19.39 4.59 -28.09
C CYS A 194 -19.32 3.40 -27.13
N LYS A 195 -18.09 2.99 -26.73
CA LYS A 195 -17.86 1.95 -25.74
C LYS A 195 -18.38 2.32 -24.35
N SER A 196 -18.16 3.54 -23.87
CA SER A 196 -18.65 3.98 -22.55
C SER A 196 -20.19 3.98 -22.48
N PHE A 197 -20.86 4.40 -23.56
CA PHE A 197 -22.32 4.37 -23.66
C PHE A 197 -22.90 2.98 -24.02
N LYS A 198 -22.06 1.95 -24.21
CA LYS A 198 -22.44 0.59 -24.60
C LYS A 198 -23.31 0.54 -25.86
N LYS A 199 -23.06 1.41 -26.84
CA LYS A 199 -23.79 1.40 -28.11
C LYS A 199 -22.86 0.99 -29.27
N LYS A 200 -23.42 0.39 -30.33
CA LYS A 200 -22.66 -0.05 -31.52
C LYS A 200 -21.91 1.14 -32.14
N CYS A 201 -20.59 1.04 -32.25
CA CYS A 201 -19.77 2.01 -32.97
C CYS A 201 -19.74 1.65 -34.46
N SER A 202 -19.76 2.66 -35.33
CA SER A 202 -19.63 2.47 -36.79
C SER A 202 -18.16 2.37 -37.25
N GLU A 203 -17.21 2.62 -36.34
CA GLU A 203 -15.76 2.35 -36.51
C GLU A 203 -15.07 3.10 -37.66
N GLU A 204 -15.69 4.11 -38.28
CA GLU A 204 -15.02 4.95 -39.28
C GLU A 204 -13.94 5.84 -38.65
N ARG A 205 -12.86 6.09 -39.38
CA ARG A 205 -11.76 6.98 -39.00
C ARG A 205 -11.73 8.20 -39.94
N PRO A 206 -11.44 9.42 -39.45
CA PRO A 206 -10.96 9.75 -38.10
C PRO A 206 -12.05 9.80 -37.02
N ALA A 207 -13.33 9.85 -37.38
CA ALA A 207 -14.45 9.86 -36.43
C ALA A 207 -15.59 8.95 -36.89
N CYS A 208 -16.20 8.22 -35.95
CA CYS A 208 -17.37 7.40 -36.23
C CYS A 208 -18.60 8.30 -36.48
N GLN A 209 -19.51 7.84 -37.34
CA GLN A 209 -20.74 8.55 -37.72
C GLN A 209 -21.48 9.16 -36.53
N ARG A 210 -21.53 8.46 -35.40
CA ARG A 210 -22.23 8.90 -34.17
C ARG A 210 -21.47 9.97 -33.36
N CYS A 211 -20.15 10.02 -33.48
CA CYS A 211 -19.36 11.10 -32.90
C CYS A 211 -19.38 12.33 -33.82
N THR A 212 -19.37 12.13 -35.13
CA THR A 212 -19.52 13.19 -36.14
C THR A 212 -20.86 13.90 -36.00
N LEU A 213 -21.97 13.16 -35.94
CA LEU A 213 -23.32 13.73 -35.75
C LEU A 213 -23.47 14.47 -34.41
N ALA A 214 -22.71 14.07 -33.39
CA ALA A 214 -22.78 14.69 -32.07
C ALA A 214 -21.75 15.81 -31.86
N GLY A 215 -20.97 16.18 -32.88
CA GLY A 215 -19.91 17.18 -32.77
C GLY A 215 -18.87 16.85 -31.68
N ALA A 216 -18.70 15.58 -31.33
CA ALA A 216 -17.91 15.17 -30.17
C ALA A 216 -16.59 14.51 -30.60
N LYS A 217 -15.54 14.71 -29.80
CA LYS A 217 -14.22 14.11 -30.04
C LYS A 217 -14.33 12.59 -30.10
N CYS A 218 -14.02 12.03 -31.28
CA CYS A 218 -13.98 10.60 -31.50
C CYS A 218 -12.54 10.13 -31.31
N GLU A 219 -12.31 9.23 -30.35
CA GLU A 219 -10.97 8.72 -30.07
C GLU A 219 -10.98 7.20 -30.06
N TYR A 220 -10.01 6.62 -30.77
CA TYR A 220 -9.76 5.19 -30.82
C TYR A 220 -8.51 4.87 -29.99
N GLY A 221 -8.61 5.09 -28.68
CA GLY A 221 -7.51 4.85 -27.74
C GLY A 221 -7.65 3.49 -27.03
N VAL A 222 -6.52 2.79 -26.86
CA VAL A 222 -6.43 1.64 -25.94
C VAL A 222 -6.23 2.21 -24.54
N LYS A 223 -7.30 2.27 -23.72
CA LYS A 223 -7.14 2.56 -22.29
C LYS A 223 -6.56 1.33 -21.61
N LEU A 224 -5.27 1.40 -21.28
CA LEU A 224 -4.62 0.42 -20.42
C LEU A 224 -5.32 0.43 -19.05
N ARG A 225 -5.85 -0.72 -18.65
CA ARG A 225 -6.32 -0.97 -17.29
C ARG A 225 -5.37 -1.98 -16.68
N TRP A 226 -4.66 -1.55 -15.64
CA TRP A 226 -3.85 -2.44 -14.83
C TRP A 226 -4.81 -3.24 -13.93
N GLY A 227 -4.79 -4.56 -14.02
CA GLY A 227 -5.74 -5.48 -13.40
C GLY A 227 -6.75 -6.08 -14.40
N GLY A 228 -6.68 -7.40 -14.60
CA GLY A 228 -7.52 -8.17 -15.51
C GLY A 228 -8.99 -8.28 -15.08
N ARG A 229 -9.53 -9.52 -14.99
CA ARG A 229 -10.94 -9.80 -14.58
C ARG A 229 -11.34 -8.95 -13.37
N PRO A 230 -12.64 -8.58 -13.22
CA PRO A 230 -13.10 -7.91 -12.01
C PRO A 230 -12.64 -8.74 -10.80
N PHE A 231 -11.96 -8.07 -9.88
CA PHE A 231 -11.08 -8.67 -8.88
C PHE A 231 -11.76 -9.79 -8.06
N ASN A 232 -13.04 -9.62 -7.77
CA ASN A 232 -13.93 -10.59 -7.12
C ASN A 232 -14.23 -11.88 -7.92
N ARG A 233 -13.64 -12.04 -9.10
CA ARG A 233 -13.72 -13.25 -9.94
C ARG A 233 -12.33 -13.76 -10.32
N SER A 234 -11.29 -13.27 -9.65
CA SER A 234 -9.95 -13.83 -9.73
C SER A 234 -9.82 -14.93 -8.66
N PRO A 235 -8.89 -15.89 -8.83
CA PRO A 235 -8.62 -16.88 -7.79
C PRO A 235 -8.33 -16.25 -6.42
N PHE A 236 -7.64 -15.11 -6.41
CA PHE A 236 -7.40 -14.34 -5.18
C PHE A 236 -8.66 -13.67 -4.62
N GLY A 237 -9.57 -13.22 -5.49
CA GLY A 237 -10.89 -12.73 -5.09
C GLY A 237 -11.78 -13.82 -4.51
N ASP A 238 -11.67 -15.06 -5.00
CA ASP A 238 -12.39 -16.21 -4.45
C ASP A 238 -11.83 -16.59 -3.06
N CYS A 239 -10.50 -16.60 -2.86
CA CYS A 239 -9.89 -16.79 -1.53
C CYS A 239 -10.33 -15.71 -0.52
N LEU A 240 -10.44 -14.45 -0.96
CA LEU A 240 -10.93 -13.34 -0.12
C LEU A 240 -12.41 -13.48 0.27
N ILE A 241 -13.26 -13.99 -0.63
CA ILE A 241 -14.68 -14.24 -0.35
C ILE A 241 -14.86 -15.44 0.59
N GLN A 242 -14.01 -16.45 0.43
CA GLN A 242 -14.02 -17.67 1.23
C GLN A 242 -13.31 -17.51 2.58
N ASN A 243 -12.65 -16.36 2.80
CA ASN A 243 -11.88 -16.05 4.01
C ASN A 243 -10.72 -17.04 4.25
N GLU A 244 -10.21 -17.67 3.19
CA GLU A 244 -9.04 -18.53 3.25
C GLU A 244 -7.79 -17.65 3.51
N GLY A 245 -7.12 -17.88 4.64
CA GLY A 245 -5.92 -17.14 5.02
C GLY A 245 -6.14 -15.80 5.72
N ASN A 246 -7.36 -15.53 6.22
CA ASN A 246 -7.67 -14.32 6.97
C ASN A 246 -7.16 -13.07 6.23
N VAL A 247 -7.52 -12.82 4.98
CA VAL A 247 -7.08 -11.61 4.26
C VAL A 247 -8.24 -10.62 4.19
N GLN A 248 -8.06 -9.41 4.70
CA GLN A 248 -9.00 -8.31 4.68
C GLN A 248 -8.56 -7.23 3.69
N ARG A 249 -9.52 -6.64 2.99
CA ARG A 249 -9.30 -5.42 2.21
C ARG A 249 -9.39 -4.23 3.17
N LEU A 250 -8.32 -3.46 3.27
CA LEU A 250 -8.28 -2.17 3.95
C LEU A 250 -8.29 -1.07 2.90
N ASP A 251 -9.39 -0.33 2.81
CA ASP A 251 -9.45 0.86 1.96
C ASP A 251 -8.65 2.00 2.64
N LEU A 252 -7.60 2.48 1.97
CA LEU A 252 -6.70 3.53 2.48
C LEU A 252 -7.32 4.92 2.35
N ASN A 253 -8.11 5.14 1.29
CA ASN A 253 -8.93 6.32 1.03
C ASN A 253 -9.95 6.00 -0.08
N HIS A 254 -10.76 6.99 -0.51
CA HIS A 254 -11.77 6.82 -1.57
C HIS A 254 -11.22 6.31 -2.93
N LYS A 255 -9.89 6.25 -3.12
CA LYS A 255 -9.25 5.85 -4.39
C LYS A 255 -8.26 4.68 -4.27
N ASN A 256 -7.74 4.39 -3.07
CA ASN A 256 -6.67 3.44 -2.83
C ASN A 256 -7.07 2.39 -1.79
N PHE A 257 -6.62 1.15 -1.96
CA PHE A 257 -6.84 0.05 -1.02
C PHE A 257 -5.66 -0.91 -1.02
N ILE A 258 -5.47 -1.63 0.09
CA ILE A 258 -4.50 -2.70 0.24
C ILE A 258 -5.17 -3.94 0.84
N TYR A 259 -4.57 -5.11 0.67
CA TYR A 259 -5.00 -6.34 1.34
C TYR A 259 -4.05 -6.61 2.51
N VAL A 260 -4.60 -6.85 3.69
CA VAL A 260 -3.88 -7.12 4.95
C VAL A 260 -4.37 -8.43 5.53
N SER A 261 -3.53 -9.18 6.24
CA SER A 261 -4.01 -10.35 7.01
C SER A 261 -4.09 -9.98 8.50
N PRO A 262 -5.24 -10.10 9.20
CA PRO A 262 -5.28 -9.90 10.64
C PRO A 262 -4.43 -10.96 11.33
N SER A 263 -3.53 -10.50 12.18
CA SER A 263 -2.76 -11.32 13.11
C SER A 263 -3.69 -12.30 13.84
N THR A 264 -3.40 -13.59 13.78
CA THR A 264 -4.06 -14.58 14.64
C THR A 264 -3.69 -14.28 16.09
N ALA A 265 -4.65 -13.81 16.87
CA ALA A 265 -4.58 -13.87 18.33
C ALA A 265 -4.40 -15.34 18.74
N GLY A 266 -3.41 -15.59 19.60
CA GLY A 266 -2.76 -16.89 19.77
C GLY A 266 -3.67 -18.08 20.07
N SER A 267 -3.31 -19.22 19.49
CA SER A 267 -3.76 -20.53 19.94
C SER A 267 -2.57 -21.29 20.57
N SER A 268 -2.63 -21.42 21.91
CA SER A 268 -2.06 -22.47 22.79
C SER A 268 -0.60 -22.95 22.59
N PRO A 269 0.22 -23.01 23.67
CA PRO A 269 1.57 -23.56 23.60
C PRO A 269 1.56 -25.09 23.42
N PRO A 270 2.48 -25.66 22.60
CA PRO A 270 2.74 -27.08 22.63
C PRO A 270 3.59 -27.44 23.86
N LYS A 271 3.33 -28.64 24.38
CA LYS A 271 3.86 -29.23 25.61
C LYS A 271 5.38 -29.38 25.62
N ASP A 272 5.90 -29.29 26.84
CA ASP A 272 7.26 -29.52 27.29
C ASP A 272 8.00 -30.68 26.60
N VAL A 273 9.25 -30.42 26.22
CA VAL A 273 10.33 -31.42 26.25
C VAL A 273 11.60 -30.75 26.79
N SER A 274 12.04 -31.27 27.94
CA SER A 274 13.27 -30.99 28.66
C SER A 274 14.54 -31.26 27.84
N SER A 275 15.58 -30.43 28.00
CA SER A 275 16.91 -30.77 28.59
C SER A 275 18.10 -29.99 27.96
N ALA A 276 18.92 -29.38 28.85
CA ALA A 276 20.37 -29.06 28.74
C ALA A 276 20.84 -28.08 27.64
N GLU A 277 21.78 -27.14 27.85
CA GLU A 277 22.80 -26.93 28.89
C GLU A 277 23.21 -25.44 28.85
N GLN A 278 23.42 -24.83 30.03
CA GLN A 278 23.79 -23.42 30.22
C GLN A 278 25.32 -23.25 30.23
N THR A 279 25.82 -22.20 29.60
CA THR A 279 27.11 -21.57 29.93
C THR A 279 26.88 -20.07 30.13
N THR A 280 27.02 -19.63 31.37
CA THR A 280 26.88 -18.26 31.86
C THR A 280 28.19 -17.49 31.71
N HIS A 281 28.11 -16.21 31.34
CA HIS A 281 29.19 -15.24 31.51
C HIS A 281 28.62 -14.03 32.26
N ASP A 282 28.92 -13.97 33.57
CA ASP A 282 28.54 -12.88 34.48
C ASP A 282 29.31 -11.59 34.16
N SER A 283 28.62 -10.44 34.23
CA SER A 283 29.22 -9.10 34.28
C SER A 283 28.83 -8.42 35.59
N GLN A 284 29.81 -8.20 36.45
CA GLN A 284 29.66 -7.59 37.78
C GLN A 284 29.56 -6.06 37.71
N TRP A 285 28.62 -5.51 38.48
CA TRP A 285 28.36 -4.09 38.68
C TRP A 285 29.20 -3.53 39.85
N VAL A 286 29.79 -2.34 39.69
CA VAL A 286 30.43 -1.58 40.78
C VAL A 286 29.94 -0.12 40.72
N PRO A 287 29.43 0.46 41.82
CA PRO A 287 28.98 1.86 41.85
C PRO A 287 30.13 2.82 42.22
N PRO A 288 30.21 4.04 41.62
CA PRO A 288 31.11 5.07 42.10
C PRO A 288 30.39 6.10 43.00
N SER A 289 31.07 6.51 44.07
CA SER A 289 30.67 7.59 44.99
C SER A 289 30.90 8.99 44.38
N PRO A 290 30.22 10.05 44.87
CA PRO A 290 30.25 11.38 44.25
C PRO A 290 31.40 12.27 44.78
N PRO A 291 31.98 13.17 43.95
CA PRO A 291 32.71 14.32 44.47
C PRO A 291 31.90 15.61 44.36
N ALA A 292 32.18 16.49 45.32
CA ALA A 292 31.49 17.71 45.69
C ALA A 292 31.46 18.80 44.61
N ALA A 293 30.38 19.57 44.62
CA ALA A 293 30.14 20.76 43.80
C ALA A 293 30.94 21.98 44.30
N SER A 294 31.41 22.79 43.37
CA SER A 294 31.72 24.20 43.59
C SER A 294 30.98 25.03 42.54
N GLU A 295 30.07 25.87 43.00
CA GLU A 295 29.25 26.79 42.20
C GLU A 295 30.05 28.00 41.75
N SER A 296 29.84 28.42 40.50
CA SER A 296 30.06 29.80 40.07
C SER A 296 29.04 30.16 38.99
N SER A 297 28.19 31.14 39.29
CA SER A 297 27.19 31.74 38.40
C SER A 297 27.84 32.55 37.28
N GLU A 298 27.50 32.27 36.02
CA GLU A 298 27.55 33.26 34.93
C GLU A 298 26.38 33.05 33.96
N SER A 299 25.81 34.18 33.51
CA SER A 299 24.64 34.29 32.64
C SER A 299 24.94 33.83 31.20
N SER A 300 24.18 32.86 30.68
CA SER A 300 24.36 32.32 29.33
C SER A 300 23.54 33.07 28.28
N GLN A 301 24.24 33.79 27.41
CA GLN A 301 23.75 34.13 26.07
C GLN A 301 24.06 32.98 25.10
N LEU A 302 23.24 32.81 24.06
CA LEU A 302 23.38 31.80 23.00
C LEU A 302 24.72 31.95 22.27
N ILE A 303 25.69 31.06 22.53
CA ILE A 303 26.97 31.03 21.81
C ILE A 303 26.87 30.00 20.67
N LEU A 304 26.79 30.49 19.44
CA LEU A 304 27.13 29.71 18.24
C LEU A 304 28.62 29.34 18.32
N CYS A 305 28.95 28.06 18.53
CA CYS A 305 30.31 27.58 18.36
C CYS A 305 30.59 27.30 16.88
N PRO A 306 31.72 27.76 16.30
CA PRO A 306 32.13 27.36 14.96
C PRO A 306 32.51 25.87 14.92
N PRO A 307 32.44 25.19 13.75
CA PRO A 307 32.63 23.76 13.66
C PRO A 307 34.08 23.38 13.98
N ARG A 308 34.31 22.62 15.07
CA ARG A 308 35.56 21.87 15.23
C ARG A 308 35.53 20.71 14.24
N THR A 309 36.49 20.68 13.33
CA THR A 309 36.67 19.60 12.35
C THR A 309 36.90 18.27 13.09
N PRO A 310 35.98 17.30 13.04
CA PRO A 310 36.24 15.96 13.56
C PRO A 310 37.21 15.26 12.60
N ALA A 311 38.13 14.46 13.14
CA ALA A 311 38.99 13.59 12.33
C ALA A 311 38.13 12.70 11.39
N PRO A 312 38.61 12.35 10.18
CA PRO A 312 37.80 11.63 9.21
C PRO A 312 37.50 10.21 9.74
N LEU A 313 36.23 9.95 10.04
CA LEU A 313 35.69 8.60 10.30
C LEU A 313 35.20 7.94 9.00
N THR A 314 35.67 8.39 7.85
CA THR A 314 35.22 7.90 6.54
C THR A 314 35.83 6.53 6.22
N PRO A 315 35.02 5.51 5.88
CA PRO A 315 35.52 4.30 5.25
C PRO A 315 36.24 4.69 3.95
N SER A 316 37.49 4.23 3.77
CA SER A 316 38.28 4.54 2.58
C SER A 316 37.50 4.22 1.29
N ALA A 317 37.56 5.11 0.31
CA ALA A 317 36.85 5.03 -0.97
C ALA A 317 37.12 3.72 -1.76
N GLU A 318 38.15 2.96 -1.38
CA GLU A 318 38.50 1.65 -1.93
C GLU A 318 37.47 0.55 -1.60
N LEU A 319 36.70 0.66 -0.50
CA LEU A 319 35.73 -0.38 -0.10
C LEU A 319 34.53 -0.50 -1.07
N PHE A 320 34.24 0.56 -1.83
CA PHE A 320 33.07 0.68 -2.71
C PHE A 320 33.44 0.70 -4.21
N GLY A 321 34.62 0.14 -4.56
CA GLY A 321 35.16 0.13 -5.92
C GLY A 321 34.21 -0.42 -7.00
N HIS A 322 33.38 -1.41 -6.63
CA HIS A 322 32.46 -2.12 -7.53
C HIS A 322 31.12 -1.40 -7.76
N LEU A 323 30.80 -0.38 -6.95
CA LEU A 323 29.55 0.36 -7.07
C LEU A 323 29.64 1.46 -8.14
N SER A 324 28.49 1.78 -8.75
CA SER A 324 28.40 2.93 -9.67
C SER A 324 28.75 4.26 -8.94
N PRO A 325 29.17 5.30 -9.67
CA PRO A 325 29.49 6.60 -9.07
C PRO A 325 28.33 7.19 -8.26
N LEU A 326 27.09 6.98 -8.72
CA LEU A 326 25.89 7.43 -8.03
C LEU A 326 25.74 6.76 -6.66
N HIS A 327 25.83 5.42 -6.61
CA HIS A 327 25.71 4.69 -5.35
C HIS A 327 26.85 5.01 -4.38
N ARG A 328 28.08 5.16 -4.88
CA ARG A 328 29.23 5.54 -4.05
C ARG A 328 29.04 6.93 -3.44
N SER A 329 28.66 7.91 -4.25
CA SER A 329 28.36 9.28 -3.79
C SER A 329 27.18 9.32 -2.81
N GLY A 330 26.15 8.51 -3.05
CA GLY A 330 24.99 8.37 -2.17
C GLY A 330 25.36 7.78 -0.81
N LEU A 331 26.10 6.67 -0.78
CA LEU A 331 26.57 6.04 0.47
C LEU A 331 27.53 6.93 1.25
N GLN A 332 28.43 7.62 0.56
CA GLN A 332 29.33 8.58 1.19
C GLN A 332 28.53 9.69 1.88
N TYR A 333 27.57 10.29 1.17
CA TYR A 333 26.73 11.32 1.77
C TYR A 333 25.82 10.79 2.88
N PHE A 334 25.32 9.56 2.75
CA PHE A 334 24.55 8.91 3.80
C PHE A 334 25.34 8.86 5.10
N THR A 335 26.56 8.32 5.04
CA THR A 335 27.46 8.17 6.19
C THR A 335 28.02 9.50 6.71
N GLU A 336 28.23 10.49 5.85
CA GLU A 336 28.77 11.79 6.25
C GLU A 336 27.71 12.77 6.75
N ARG A 337 26.47 12.71 6.27
CA ARG A 337 25.45 13.75 6.54
C ARG A 337 24.11 13.18 6.95
N THR A 338 23.57 12.21 6.23
CA THR A 338 22.18 11.76 6.46
C THR A 338 21.99 11.05 7.80
N VAL A 339 22.90 10.16 8.19
CA VAL A 339 22.77 9.44 9.47
C VAL A 339 22.82 10.39 10.67
N ARG A 340 23.55 11.52 10.57
CA ARG A 340 23.62 12.52 11.64
C ARG A 340 22.24 13.13 11.97
N ALA A 341 21.33 13.16 11.00
CA ALA A 341 19.94 13.60 11.19
C ALA A 341 19.00 12.47 11.65
N LEU A 342 19.43 11.20 11.52
CA LEU A 342 18.62 10.03 11.86
C LEU A 342 18.81 9.51 13.28
N VAL A 343 19.96 9.79 13.89
CA VAL A 343 20.37 9.19 15.16
C VAL A 343 20.87 10.23 16.16
N PRO A 344 20.54 10.09 17.45
CA PRO A 344 20.85 11.10 18.46
C PRO A 344 22.24 10.97 19.08
N HIS A 345 23.12 10.06 18.59
CA HIS A 345 24.44 9.86 19.21
C HIS A 345 25.46 9.12 18.30
N PRO A 346 26.78 9.39 18.43
CA PRO A 346 27.83 8.74 17.62
C PRO A 346 27.88 7.20 17.75
N GLN A 347 27.53 6.63 18.89
CA GLN A 347 27.52 5.15 19.03
C GLN A 347 26.37 4.51 18.27
N VAL A 348 25.20 5.16 18.28
CA VAL A 348 24.05 4.73 17.50
C VAL A 348 24.35 4.87 16.00
N PHE A 349 25.11 5.91 15.62
CA PHE A 349 25.66 6.05 14.28
C PHE A 349 26.53 4.84 13.90
N ASN A 350 27.45 4.42 14.78
CA ASN A 350 28.30 3.26 14.52
C ASN A 350 27.47 1.97 14.41
N GLU A 351 26.52 1.76 15.32
CA GLU A 351 25.62 0.60 15.30
C GLU A 351 24.79 0.57 14.00
N LEU A 352 24.21 1.70 13.59
CA LEU A 352 23.50 1.79 12.31
C LEU A 352 24.44 1.47 11.14
N CYS A 353 25.65 2.02 11.13
CA CYS A 353 26.61 1.75 10.06
C CYS A 353 27.03 0.28 10.01
N GLU A 354 27.30 -0.34 11.16
CA GLU A 354 27.72 -1.74 11.26
C GLU A 354 26.60 -2.73 10.94
N LEU A 355 25.35 -2.42 11.28
CA LEU A 355 24.22 -3.32 11.05
C LEU A 355 23.55 -3.10 9.68
N ILE A 356 23.38 -1.85 9.24
CA ILE A 356 22.60 -1.52 8.04
C ILE A 356 23.45 -1.49 6.77
N LEU A 357 24.68 -0.93 6.82
CA LEU A 357 25.48 -0.78 5.59
C LEU A 357 25.92 -2.12 4.99
N PRO A 358 26.39 -3.12 5.78
CA PRO A 358 26.69 -4.43 5.21
C PRO A 358 25.47 -5.08 4.58
N MET A 359 24.30 -5.00 5.23
CA MET A 359 23.04 -5.48 4.62
C MET A 359 22.76 -4.79 3.28
N ALA A 360 23.00 -3.49 3.19
CA ALA A 360 22.77 -2.73 1.95
C ALA A 360 23.69 -3.19 0.82
N MET A 361 24.94 -3.53 1.12
CA MET A 361 25.89 -4.01 0.10
C MET A 361 25.46 -5.32 -0.56
N PHE A 362 24.71 -6.16 0.15
CA PHE A 362 24.23 -7.45 -0.34
C PHE A 362 22.74 -7.45 -0.72
N SER A 363 22.04 -6.33 -0.52
CA SER A 363 20.61 -6.16 -0.82
C SER A 363 20.40 -4.95 -1.71
N GLU A 364 20.21 -5.20 -3.01
CA GLU A 364 19.88 -4.16 -3.99
C GLU A 364 18.70 -3.26 -3.55
N PRO A 365 17.54 -3.77 -3.09
CA PRO A 365 16.44 -2.90 -2.71
C PRO A 365 16.82 -1.98 -1.54
N LEU A 366 17.60 -2.48 -0.57
CA LEU A 366 18.08 -1.69 0.56
C LEU A 366 19.09 -0.64 0.12
N LEU A 367 20.07 -1.00 -0.71
CA LEU A 367 21.05 -0.04 -1.27
C LEU A 367 20.35 1.12 -1.96
N GLN A 368 19.38 0.83 -2.82
CA GLN A 368 18.61 1.85 -3.53
C GLN A 368 17.84 2.74 -2.56
N SER A 369 17.22 2.18 -1.51
CA SER A 369 16.50 2.97 -0.51
C SER A 369 17.42 3.87 0.34
N ILE A 370 18.65 3.44 0.65
CA ILE A 370 19.63 4.25 1.38
C ILE A 370 20.12 5.40 0.50
N VAL A 371 20.38 5.14 -0.77
CA VAL A 371 20.78 6.18 -1.73
C VAL A 371 19.63 7.16 -1.98
N ALA A 372 18.38 6.68 -2.05
CA ALA A 372 17.20 7.54 -2.10
C ALA A 372 17.10 8.41 -0.85
N LEU A 373 17.29 7.85 0.35
CA LEU A 373 17.23 8.59 1.61
C LEU A 373 18.32 9.67 1.69
N ALA A 374 19.55 9.33 1.30
CA ALA A 374 20.65 10.28 1.18
C ALA A 374 20.33 11.39 0.17
N ALA A 375 19.71 11.02 -0.95
CA ALA A 375 19.33 11.95 -1.99
C ALA A 375 18.20 12.90 -1.53
N THR A 376 17.22 12.40 -0.79
CA THR A 376 16.13 13.20 -0.20
C THR A 376 16.69 14.18 0.81
N HIS A 377 17.56 13.73 1.71
CA HIS A 377 18.20 14.61 2.71
C HIS A 377 19.04 15.71 2.04
N ARG A 378 19.71 15.41 0.93
CA ARG A 378 20.49 16.40 0.18
C ARG A 378 19.64 17.53 -0.43
N LEU A 379 18.35 17.31 -0.68
CA LEU A 379 17.46 18.36 -1.22
C LEU A 379 17.43 19.60 -0.32
N ALA A 380 17.55 19.43 1.00
CA ALA A 380 17.60 20.54 1.96
C ALA A 380 18.81 21.47 1.77
N SER A 381 19.87 20.96 1.15
CA SER A 381 21.11 21.72 0.91
C SER A 381 21.22 22.30 -0.51
N CYS A 382 20.27 21.99 -1.40
CA CYS A 382 20.30 22.48 -2.78
C CYS A 382 19.93 23.96 -2.85
N GLN A 383 20.78 24.76 -3.50
CA GLN A 383 20.64 26.22 -3.56
C GLN A 383 19.89 26.67 -4.82
N THR A 384 19.97 25.89 -5.90
CA THR A 384 19.37 26.23 -7.19
C THR A 384 18.21 25.31 -7.55
N LYS A 385 17.27 25.81 -8.36
CA LYS A 385 16.14 25.00 -8.88
C LYS A 385 16.61 23.84 -9.76
N GLU A 386 17.72 24.03 -10.47
CA GLU A 386 18.32 23.01 -11.33
C GLU A 386 18.89 21.85 -10.51
N GLU A 387 19.63 22.16 -9.43
CA GLU A 387 20.10 21.17 -8.46
C GLU A 387 18.95 20.42 -7.82
N GLN A 388 17.92 21.13 -7.35
CA GLN A 388 16.73 20.51 -6.76
C GLN A 388 16.05 19.56 -7.74
N SER A 389 15.91 19.95 -9.01
CA SER A 389 15.27 19.13 -10.04
C SER A 389 16.08 17.88 -10.37
N ALA A 390 17.41 18.02 -10.54
CA ALA A 390 18.30 16.89 -10.79
C ALA A 390 18.31 15.91 -9.61
N GLN A 391 18.35 16.44 -8.39
CA GLN A 391 18.33 15.65 -7.17
C GLN A 391 16.98 14.95 -6.95
N ALA A 392 15.86 15.59 -7.27
CA ALA A 392 14.53 14.99 -7.21
C ALA A 392 14.36 13.83 -8.20
N LEU A 393 15.00 13.89 -9.39
CA LEU A 393 15.04 12.76 -10.32
C LEU A 393 15.77 11.56 -9.71
N VAL A 394 16.91 11.79 -9.04
CA VAL A 394 17.66 10.72 -8.35
C VAL A 394 16.80 10.08 -7.26
N VAL A 395 16.08 10.88 -6.47
CA VAL A 395 15.15 10.39 -5.44
C VAL A 395 14.08 9.49 -6.09
N ALA A 396 13.40 10.00 -7.12
CA ALA A 396 12.31 9.27 -7.78
C ALA A 396 12.79 7.95 -8.41
N ASP A 397 13.94 7.97 -9.09
CA ASP A 397 14.50 6.79 -9.75
C ASP A 397 14.91 5.72 -8.71
N CYS A 398 15.66 6.10 -7.66
CA CYS A 398 16.09 5.18 -6.62
C CYS A 398 14.91 4.62 -5.81
N GLN A 399 13.91 5.44 -5.46
CA GLN A 399 12.70 4.96 -4.79
C GLN A 399 11.91 3.96 -5.65
N ALA A 400 11.77 4.24 -6.95
CA ALA A 400 11.07 3.35 -7.88
C ALA A 400 11.80 2.01 -8.05
N LEU A 401 13.12 2.04 -8.23
CA LEU A 401 13.96 0.83 -8.31
C LEU A 401 13.91 0.02 -7.02
N SER A 402 14.06 0.68 -5.87
CA SER A 402 13.98 0.05 -4.55
C SER A 402 12.61 -0.62 -4.34
N SER A 403 11.51 0.11 -4.59
CA SER A 403 10.15 -0.42 -4.41
C SER A 403 9.86 -1.60 -5.32
N ARG A 404 10.28 -1.52 -6.59
CA ARG A 404 10.12 -2.62 -7.55
C ARG A 404 10.91 -3.86 -7.12
N SER A 405 12.17 -3.68 -6.74
CA SER A 405 13.05 -4.76 -6.30
C SER A 405 12.55 -5.39 -4.99
N LEU A 406 12.06 -4.57 -4.05
CA LEU A 406 11.41 -5.02 -2.81
C LEU A 406 10.19 -5.90 -3.12
N CYS A 407 9.27 -5.44 -3.96
CA CYS A 407 8.09 -6.24 -4.34
C CYS A 407 8.44 -7.56 -5.02
N GLN A 408 9.47 -7.57 -5.89
CA GLN A 408 9.95 -8.78 -6.54
C GLN A 408 10.53 -9.75 -5.51
N LYS A 409 11.45 -9.28 -4.66
CA LYS A 409 12.07 -10.10 -3.61
C LYS A 409 11.05 -10.64 -2.60
N LEU A 410 10.02 -9.87 -2.25
CA LEU A 410 8.93 -10.35 -1.39
C LEU A 410 8.15 -11.52 -2.01
N SER A 411 8.04 -11.54 -3.34
CA SER A 411 7.34 -12.60 -4.09
C SER A 411 8.18 -13.87 -4.19
N ASP A 412 9.51 -13.70 -4.31
CA ASP A 412 10.47 -14.79 -4.54
C ASP A 412 11.17 -15.25 -3.24
N CYS A 413 10.86 -14.65 -2.10
CA CYS A 413 11.53 -14.88 -0.82
C CYS A 413 11.35 -16.33 -0.35
N ALA A 414 12.45 -17.08 -0.38
CA ALA A 414 12.51 -18.50 -0.02
C ALA A 414 13.07 -18.72 1.39
N GLU A 415 14.02 -17.88 1.82
CA GLU A 415 14.70 -17.99 3.11
C GLU A 415 14.18 -16.94 4.10
N ASP A 416 13.94 -17.36 5.35
CA ASP A 416 13.38 -16.48 6.38
C ASP A 416 14.34 -15.33 6.76
N GLN A 417 15.66 -15.53 6.62
CA GLN A 417 16.66 -14.51 6.91
C GLN A 417 16.63 -13.35 5.90
N GLU A 418 16.13 -13.56 4.67
CA GLU A 418 15.95 -12.49 3.68
C GLU A 418 14.92 -11.45 4.12
N LEU A 419 14.04 -11.77 5.07
CA LEU A 419 13.03 -10.85 5.58
C LEU A 419 13.64 -9.64 6.31
N ILE A 420 14.82 -9.79 6.91
CA ILE A 420 15.48 -8.73 7.69
C ILE A 420 15.96 -7.57 6.78
N PRO A 421 16.73 -7.81 5.70
CA PRO A 421 17.05 -6.75 4.72
C PRO A 421 15.82 -6.13 4.04
N LEU A 422 14.75 -6.90 3.84
CA LEU A 422 13.50 -6.37 3.25
C LEU A 422 12.76 -5.46 4.25
N LEU A 423 12.79 -5.80 5.54
CA LEU A 423 12.30 -4.93 6.61
C LEU A 423 13.11 -3.62 6.65
N ALA A 424 14.44 -3.72 6.63
CA ALA A 424 15.32 -2.54 6.56
C ALA A 424 15.00 -1.67 5.33
N THR A 425 14.72 -2.28 4.18
CA THR A 425 14.32 -1.56 2.96
C THR A 425 13.02 -0.80 3.17
N ALA A 426 11.98 -1.48 3.67
CA ALA A 426 10.67 -0.86 3.91
C ALA A 426 10.78 0.30 4.91
N ARG A 427 11.62 0.16 5.94
CA ARG A 427 11.95 1.21 6.90
C ARG A 427 12.65 2.40 6.24
N ALA A 428 13.70 2.15 5.44
CA ALA A 428 14.42 3.23 4.76
C ALA A 428 13.52 3.99 3.77
N LEU A 429 12.65 3.30 3.02
CA LEU A 429 11.66 3.94 2.14
C LEU A 429 10.64 4.76 2.91
N PHE A 430 10.18 4.28 4.07
CA PHE A 430 9.33 5.07 4.96
C PHE A 430 10.02 6.37 5.38
N VAL A 431 11.30 6.31 5.77
CA VAL A 431 12.05 7.50 6.19
C VAL A 431 12.32 8.45 5.01
N CYS A 432 12.50 7.94 3.79
CA CYS A 432 12.58 8.79 2.60
C CYS A 432 11.34 9.68 2.48
N GLU A 433 10.15 9.09 2.65
CA GLU A 433 8.90 9.85 2.61
C GLU A 433 8.74 10.76 3.83
N ALA A 434 9.20 10.34 5.02
CA ALA A 434 9.17 11.16 6.22
C ALA A 434 10.06 12.41 6.10
N PHE A 435 11.17 12.33 5.38
CA PHE A 435 12.11 13.44 5.16
C PHE A 435 11.79 14.29 3.92
N ALA A 436 10.80 13.89 3.12
CA ALA A 436 10.41 14.62 1.92
C ALA A 436 9.81 16.00 2.27
N SER A 437 9.95 16.97 1.36
CA SER A 437 9.34 18.30 1.50
C SER A 437 7.81 18.27 1.46
N GLU A 438 7.25 17.31 0.70
CA GLU A 438 5.81 17.11 0.55
C GLU A 438 5.46 15.65 0.86
N PRO A 439 5.39 15.28 2.15
CA PRO A 439 5.02 13.93 2.53
C PRO A 439 3.54 13.69 2.21
N HIS A 440 3.25 12.56 1.56
CA HIS A 440 1.88 12.13 1.29
C HIS A 440 1.54 10.90 2.14
N ALA A 441 0.44 10.99 2.89
CA ALA A 441 -0.11 9.90 3.70
C ALA A 441 -0.18 8.57 2.94
N ASP A 442 -0.63 8.61 1.69
CA ASP A 442 -0.74 7.42 0.85
C ASP A 442 0.60 6.74 0.53
N ARG A 443 1.72 7.50 0.48
CA ARG A 443 3.03 6.96 0.12
C ARG A 443 3.74 6.37 1.34
N TRP A 444 3.95 7.17 2.38
CA TRP A 444 4.67 6.69 3.57
C TRP A 444 3.92 5.55 4.26
N SER A 445 2.58 5.59 4.27
CA SER A 445 1.79 4.60 5.00
C SER A 445 1.79 3.22 4.35
N VAL A 446 2.07 3.12 3.05
CA VAL A 446 2.30 1.84 2.37
C VAL A 446 3.60 1.20 2.83
N HIS A 447 4.69 1.98 2.91
CA HIS A 447 5.98 1.48 3.40
C HIS A 447 5.92 1.11 4.89
N PHE A 448 5.25 1.93 5.72
CA PHE A 448 5.07 1.65 7.14
C PHE A 448 4.25 0.37 7.39
N ARG A 449 3.11 0.21 6.70
CA ARG A 449 2.30 -1.03 6.80
C ARG A 449 3.05 -2.23 6.25
N GLY A 450 3.82 -2.06 5.19
CA GLY A 450 4.70 -3.11 4.65
C GLY A 450 5.73 -3.58 5.68
N ALA A 451 6.37 -2.65 6.39
CA ALA A 451 7.28 -2.96 7.49
C ALA A 451 6.56 -3.70 8.65
N ARG A 452 5.37 -3.22 9.04
CA ARG A 452 4.55 -3.90 10.08
C ARG A 452 4.18 -5.33 9.68
N GLY A 453 3.76 -5.53 8.44
CA GLY A 453 3.44 -6.86 7.90
C GLY A 453 4.67 -7.78 7.83
N LEU A 454 5.84 -7.23 7.52
CA LEU A 454 7.11 -7.97 7.57
C LEU A 454 7.46 -8.39 9.00
N ILE A 455 7.29 -7.52 10.00
CA ILE A 455 7.51 -7.86 11.41
C ILE A 455 6.57 -9.00 11.84
N SER A 456 5.29 -8.97 11.44
CA SER A 456 4.36 -10.08 11.70
C SER A 456 4.82 -11.38 11.04
N ARG A 457 5.26 -11.33 9.77
CA ARG A 457 5.80 -12.53 9.09
C ARG A 457 7.06 -13.07 9.77
N ILE A 458 7.95 -12.19 10.23
CA ILE A 458 9.16 -12.55 11.00
C ILE A 458 8.77 -13.22 12.33
N GLN A 459 7.72 -12.72 13.00
CA GLN A 459 7.16 -13.33 14.19
C GLN A 459 6.61 -14.73 13.93
N ASP A 460 5.82 -14.90 12.87
CA ASP A 460 5.22 -16.20 12.50
C ASP A 460 6.29 -17.25 12.18
N LYS A 461 7.45 -16.82 11.68
CA LYS A 461 8.62 -17.67 11.43
C LYS A 461 9.48 -17.92 12.67
N GLY A 462 9.10 -17.39 13.84
CA GLY A 462 9.80 -17.62 15.11
C GLY A 462 11.11 -16.84 15.28
N LEU A 463 11.48 -15.97 14.33
CA LEU A 463 12.73 -15.21 14.37
C LEU A 463 12.79 -14.18 15.51
N LEU A 464 11.64 -13.79 16.07
CA LEU A 464 11.57 -12.90 17.24
C LEU A 464 11.97 -13.58 18.56
N GLN A 465 12.03 -14.92 18.63
CA GLN A 465 12.42 -15.62 19.86
C GLN A 465 13.92 -15.48 20.16
N ARG A 466 14.74 -15.37 19.11
CA ARG A 466 16.19 -15.12 19.19
C ARG A 466 16.57 -14.11 18.12
N PRO A 467 16.21 -12.82 18.31
CA PRO A 467 16.43 -11.81 17.29
C PRO A 467 17.93 -11.52 17.13
N SER A 468 18.39 -11.48 15.89
CA SER A 468 19.73 -10.99 15.56
C SER A 468 19.87 -9.51 15.95
N ASP A 469 21.11 -9.01 15.97
CA ASP A 469 21.37 -7.61 16.33
C ASP A 469 20.74 -6.65 15.32
N GLU A 470 20.76 -6.99 14.03
CA GLU A 470 20.09 -6.23 12.97
C GLU A 470 18.58 -6.17 13.21
N LEU A 471 17.95 -7.31 13.53
CA LEU A 471 16.52 -7.36 13.77
C LEU A 471 16.15 -6.58 15.03
N ARG A 472 16.93 -6.68 16.11
CA ARG A 472 16.72 -5.92 17.35
C ARG A 472 16.80 -4.41 17.09
N PHE A 473 17.79 -3.98 16.30
CA PHE A 473 17.92 -2.59 15.88
C PHE A 473 16.73 -2.12 15.04
N LEU A 474 16.30 -2.92 14.05
CA LEU A 474 15.16 -2.60 13.19
C LEU A 474 13.84 -2.51 13.94
N LEU A 475 13.63 -3.38 14.95
CA LEU A 475 12.45 -3.32 15.83
C LEU A 475 12.46 -2.06 16.67
N ARG A 476 13.59 -1.72 17.31
CA ARG A 476 13.74 -0.46 18.06
C ARG A 476 13.47 0.75 17.17
N TRP A 477 13.98 0.74 15.93
CA TRP A 477 13.72 1.77 14.94
C TRP A 477 12.22 1.86 14.60
N PHE A 478 11.56 0.72 14.37
CA PHE A 478 10.14 0.65 14.07
C PHE A 478 9.28 1.20 15.22
N ASP A 479 9.53 0.73 16.45
CA ASP A 479 8.79 1.12 17.66
C ASP A 479 8.81 2.63 17.91
N MET A 480 9.97 3.27 17.69
CA MET A 480 10.11 4.72 17.77
C MET A 480 9.09 5.43 16.87
N THR A 481 9.10 5.08 15.58
CA THR A 481 8.21 5.72 14.60
C THR A 481 6.76 5.31 14.78
N GLU A 482 6.48 4.09 15.23
CA GLU A 482 5.12 3.62 15.49
C GLU A 482 4.42 4.45 16.55
N SER A 483 5.14 4.85 17.61
CA SER A 483 4.60 5.70 18.68
C SER A 483 4.15 7.09 18.21
N LEU A 484 4.57 7.53 17.02
CA LEU A 484 4.22 8.84 16.45
C LEU A 484 3.22 8.71 15.30
N VAL A 485 3.44 7.73 14.44
CA VAL A 485 2.60 7.48 13.25
C VAL A 485 1.16 7.14 13.64
N CYS A 486 0.92 6.51 14.78
CA CYS A 486 -0.43 6.21 15.29
C CYS A 486 -1.29 7.46 15.55
N HIS A 487 -0.68 8.63 15.79
CA HIS A 487 -1.38 9.90 15.91
C HIS A 487 -1.82 10.48 14.55
N SER A 488 -1.29 9.96 13.44
CA SER A 488 -1.53 10.47 12.09
C SER A 488 -2.70 9.80 11.36
N ILE A 489 -2.89 8.49 11.57
CA ILE A 489 -3.92 7.66 10.90
C ILE A 489 -4.55 6.71 11.93
N SER A 490 -5.88 6.72 12.02
CA SER A 490 -6.69 5.89 12.94
C SER A 490 -6.35 4.40 12.85
N ASP A 491 -6.27 3.87 11.64
CA ASP A 491 -6.07 2.44 11.38
C ASP A 491 -4.69 1.94 11.83
N LEU A 492 -3.75 2.85 12.10
CA LEU A 492 -2.40 2.52 12.55
C LEU A 492 -2.29 2.50 14.07
N ALA A 493 -3.28 3.02 14.80
CA ALA A 493 -3.34 2.98 16.25
C ALA A 493 -3.60 1.55 16.77
N PRO A 494 -3.09 1.22 17.97
CA PRO A 494 -3.37 -0.07 18.60
C PRO A 494 -4.86 -0.28 18.83
N LYS A 495 -5.35 -1.50 18.64
CA LYS A 495 -6.74 -1.87 18.98
C LYS A 495 -6.93 -2.21 20.45
N GLN A 496 -5.86 -2.64 21.11
CA GLN A 496 -5.83 -3.00 22.53
C GLN A 496 -5.01 -1.97 23.29
N SER A 497 -5.24 -1.85 24.60
CA SER A 497 -4.46 -0.92 25.42
C SER A 497 -2.98 -1.28 25.38
N ALA A 498 -2.15 -0.27 25.18
CA ALA A 498 -0.69 -0.41 25.26
C ALA A 498 -0.18 -0.31 26.71
N ILE A 499 -1.05 0.05 27.67
CA ILE A 499 -0.69 0.26 29.06
C ILE A 499 -0.98 -1.00 29.88
N PRO A 500 -0.03 -1.47 30.71
CA PRO A 500 -0.29 -2.57 31.64
C PRO A 500 -1.42 -2.22 32.62
N SER A 501 -2.39 -3.13 32.75
CA SER A 501 -3.43 -3.14 33.77
C SER A 501 -3.15 -4.25 34.80
N PRO A 502 -3.60 -4.11 36.07
CA PRO A 502 -3.53 -5.17 37.09
C PRO A 502 -4.04 -6.53 36.60
N THR A 503 -5.03 -6.54 35.69
CA THR A 503 -5.63 -7.74 35.12
C THR A 503 -4.82 -8.35 33.97
N THR A 504 -3.95 -7.55 33.33
CA THR A 504 -3.10 -7.97 32.19
C THR A 504 -1.67 -8.29 32.61
N LEU A 505 -1.26 -7.89 33.82
CA LEU A 505 0.03 -8.25 34.41
C LEU A 505 0.05 -9.75 34.67
N ARG A 506 0.93 -10.48 33.96
CA ARG A 506 1.19 -11.88 34.27
C ARG A 506 1.93 -11.94 35.62
N PRO A 507 1.54 -12.81 36.56
CA PRO A 507 2.19 -12.94 37.87
C PRO A 507 3.67 -13.36 37.84
N PHE A 508 4.25 -13.63 36.66
CA PHE A 508 5.55 -14.29 36.49
C PHE A 508 6.53 -13.62 35.53
N ASP A 509 6.23 -12.46 34.96
CA ASP A 509 7.26 -11.70 34.20
C ASP A 509 8.13 -10.93 35.20
N SER A 510 9.07 -11.67 35.77
CA SER A 510 10.21 -11.17 36.55
C SER A 510 11.37 -10.80 35.62
N ASP A 511 11.07 -10.06 34.54
CA ASP A 511 12.11 -9.31 33.84
C ASP A 511 12.29 -7.98 34.59
N ASP A 512 13.03 -8.06 35.70
CA ASP A 512 13.62 -6.92 36.44
C ASP A 512 14.69 -6.21 35.58
N GLU A 513 14.45 -6.01 34.28
CA GLU A 513 15.29 -5.15 33.46
C GLU A 513 15.11 -3.71 33.97
N PRO A 514 16.18 -3.08 34.50
CA PRO A 514 16.07 -1.75 35.07
C PRO A 514 15.67 -0.75 33.98
N VAL A 515 14.68 0.08 34.30
CA VAL A 515 14.23 1.14 33.39
C VAL A 515 15.39 2.08 33.08
N HIS A 516 15.63 2.30 31.80
CA HIS A 516 16.72 3.13 31.30
C HIS A 516 16.25 4.04 30.17
N ILE A 517 16.94 5.17 30.01
CA ILE A 517 16.78 6.02 28.83
C ILE A 517 17.50 5.32 27.67
N ASP A 518 16.75 4.91 26.65
CA ASP A 518 17.33 4.29 25.46
C ASP A 518 18.02 5.37 24.62
N MET A 519 19.30 5.14 24.31
CA MET A 519 20.13 6.10 23.59
C MET A 519 19.60 6.41 22.18
N TYR A 520 18.94 5.45 21.52
CA TYR A 520 18.34 5.64 20.21
C TYR A 520 17.03 6.42 20.29
N LEU A 521 16.19 6.13 21.30
CA LEU A 521 14.89 6.78 21.48
C LEU A 521 15.00 8.17 22.13
N ALA A 522 16.11 8.43 22.82
CA ALA A 522 16.33 9.56 23.72
C ALA A 522 15.22 9.77 24.78
N ARG A 523 14.60 8.66 25.18
CA ARG A 523 13.56 8.55 26.20
C ARG A 523 13.45 7.11 26.70
N THR A 524 12.76 6.89 27.81
CA THR A 524 12.44 5.55 28.31
C THR A 524 11.44 4.82 27.41
N LYS A 525 11.51 3.48 27.35
CA LYS A 525 10.66 2.67 26.46
C LYS A 525 9.17 2.69 26.83
N ASP A 526 8.86 2.82 28.12
CA ASP A 526 7.49 2.94 28.65
C ASP A 526 6.74 4.16 28.06
N LEU A 527 7.45 5.26 27.76
CA LEU A 527 6.86 6.41 27.08
C LEU A 527 6.36 6.07 25.67
N LEU A 528 6.97 5.13 24.94
CA LEU A 528 6.43 4.71 23.63
C LEU A 528 4.99 4.20 23.76
N ASN A 529 4.70 3.45 24.81
CA ASN A 529 3.36 2.90 25.08
C ASN A 529 2.38 4.00 25.49
N VAL A 530 2.83 5.01 26.22
CA VAL A 530 2.02 6.19 26.55
C VAL A 530 1.51 6.88 25.28
N PHE A 531 2.38 7.17 24.31
CA PHE A 531 1.97 7.82 23.05
C PHE A 531 1.05 6.93 22.21
N LYS A 532 1.36 5.62 22.12
CA LYS A 532 0.47 4.64 21.47
C LYS A 532 -0.94 4.63 22.10
N GLU A 533 -1.03 4.76 23.42
CA GLU A 533 -2.31 4.80 24.14
C GLU A 533 -3.06 6.12 23.96
N ILE A 534 -2.35 7.26 23.98
CA ILE A 534 -2.95 8.58 23.68
C ILE A 534 -3.61 8.55 22.30
N ALA A 535 -2.92 8.00 21.29
CA ALA A 535 -3.46 7.86 19.95
C ALA A 535 -4.73 6.98 19.93
N ARG A 536 -4.70 5.80 20.58
CA ARG A 536 -5.84 4.89 20.67
C ARG A 536 -7.07 5.57 21.28
N LEU A 537 -6.91 6.19 22.45
CA LEU A 537 -8.01 6.84 23.18
C LEU A 537 -8.56 8.04 22.41
N SER A 538 -7.69 8.81 21.75
CA SER A 538 -8.10 9.94 20.91
C SER A 538 -8.98 9.48 19.73
N HIS A 539 -8.61 8.39 19.05
CA HIS A 539 -9.41 7.85 17.93
C HIS A 539 -10.76 7.30 18.38
N ILE A 540 -10.81 6.53 19.47
CA ILE A 540 -12.07 6.00 20.03
C ILE A 540 -13.04 7.15 20.34
N ARG A 541 -12.52 8.26 20.90
CA ARG A 541 -13.34 9.44 21.23
C ARG A 541 -13.84 10.15 19.96
N ASN A 542 -12.99 10.32 18.95
CA ASN A 542 -13.35 10.94 17.67
C ASN A 542 -14.40 10.13 16.88
N GLU A 543 -14.29 8.80 16.86
CA GLU A 543 -15.29 7.93 16.21
C GLU A 543 -16.67 8.04 16.86
N ARG A 544 -16.72 8.15 18.19
CA ARG A 544 -17.98 8.35 18.93
C ARG A 544 -18.57 9.74 18.75
N ALA A 545 -17.74 10.79 18.68
CA ALA A 545 -18.25 12.14 18.39
C ALA A 545 -18.97 12.22 17.02
N MET A 546 -18.61 11.32 16.09
CA MET A 546 -19.19 11.26 14.75
C MET A 546 -20.39 10.29 14.61
N SER A 547 -20.61 9.44 15.61
CA SER A 547 -21.71 8.48 15.68
C SER A 547 -22.61 8.89 16.84
N GLU A 548 -23.74 9.55 16.59
CA GLU A 548 -24.72 10.10 17.58
C GLU A 548 -25.35 9.04 18.51
N ALA A 549 -24.57 8.17 19.14
CA ALA A 549 -25.01 7.06 19.98
C ALA A 549 -24.74 7.37 21.46
N LEU A 550 -25.83 7.42 22.23
CA LEU A 550 -25.82 7.46 23.69
C LEU A 550 -25.23 6.14 24.25
N SER A 551 -24.40 6.26 25.30
CA SER A 551 -24.00 5.25 26.32
C SER A 551 -22.63 4.57 26.19
N GLU A 552 -21.65 5.06 26.97
CA GLU A 552 -20.70 4.36 27.87
C GLU A 552 -19.60 5.38 28.26
N ASP A 553 -19.97 6.42 29.01
CA ASP A 553 -19.07 7.55 29.32
C ASP A 553 -18.03 7.17 30.40
N GLY A 554 -18.43 6.36 31.39
CA GLY A 554 -17.60 6.09 32.56
C GLY A 554 -16.36 5.21 32.33
N GLN A 555 -16.38 4.26 31.39
CA GLN A 555 -15.26 3.34 31.17
C GLN A 555 -14.08 4.02 30.45
N ASN A 556 -14.37 4.89 29.49
CA ASN A 556 -13.35 5.63 28.76
C ASN A 556 -12.67 6.68 29.63
N ASP A 557 -13.44 7.39 30.45
CA ASP A 557 -12.87 8.35 31.39
C ASP A 557 -11.94 7.63 32.39
N ALA A 558 -12.30 6.43 32.85
CA ALA A 558 -11.43 5.62 33.69
C ALA A 558 -10.11 5.23 32.98
N GLU A 559 -10.14 4.87 31.69
CA GLU A 559 -8.91 4.59 30.91
C GLU A 559 -8.03 5.85 30.75
N VAL A 560 -8.64 7.03 30.54
CA VAL A 560 -7.89 8.31 30.46
C VAL A 560 -7.24 8.65 31.81
N TRP A 561 -7.96 8.51 32.91
CA TRP A 561 -7.41 8.74 34.26
C TRP A 561 -6.33 7.71 34.63
N TRP A 562 -6.49 6.45 34.20
CA TRP A 562 -5.46 5.42 34.35
C TRP A 562 -4.20 5.79 33.58
N LEU A 563 -4.32 6.20 32.32
CA LEU A 563 -3.19 6.67 31.50
C LEU A 563 -2.48 7.87 32.14
N LEU A 564 -3.23 8.85 32.64
CA LEU A 564 -2.67 10.00 33.34
C LEU A 564 -1.91 9.56 34.60
N SER A 565 -2.50 8.68 35.41
CA SER A 565 -1.86 8.14 36.63
C SER A 565 -0.60 7.34 36.30
N TYR A 566 -0.64 6.56 35.21
CA TYR A 566 0.51 5.79 34.73
C TYR A 566 1.65 6.71 34.29
N LEU A 567 1.37 7.74 33.48
CA LEU A 567 2.39 8.72 33.10
C LEU A 567 2.92 9.50 34.31
N GLN A 568 2.05 9.87 35.27
CA GLN A 568 2.49 10.51 36.50
C GLN A 568 3.43 9.59 37.30
N SER A 569 3.15 8.30 37.38
CA SER A 569 4.03 7.33 38.05
C SER A 569 5.41 7.23 37.39
N ILE A 570 5.50 7.35 36.05
CA ILE A 570 6.76 7.41 35.31
C ILE A 570 7.54 8.68 35.71
N ILE A 571 6.85 9.82 35.77
CA ILE A 571 7.46 11.11 36.11
C ILE A 571 7.96 11.10 37.56
N ASP A 572 7.13 10.64 38.50
CA ASP A 572 7.48 10.59 39.93
C ASP A 572 8.65 9.64 40.17
N ARG A 573 8.66 8.48 39.50
CA ARG A 573 9.79 7.53 39.51
C ARG A 573 11.07 8.19 39.02
N ASP A 574 11.02 8.84 37.86
CA ASP A 574 12.21 9.45 37.24
C ASP A 574 12.72 10.67 38.03
N GLN A 575 11.85 11.38 38.76
CA GLN A 575 12.25 12.44 39.68
C GLN A 575 12.90 11.89 40.95
N ALA A 576 12.33 10.83 41.53
CA ALA A 576 12.85 10.21 42.75
C ALA A 576 14.18 9.47 42.50
N ASN A 577 14.29 8.77 41.37
CA ASN A 577 15.48 8.04 40.96
C ASN A 577 15.67 8.12 39.44
N PRO A 578 16.42 9.12 38.93
CA PRO A 578 16.58 9.33 37.50
C PRO A 578 17.13 8.10 36.78
N PRO A 579 16.45 7.60 35.73
CA PRO A 579 16.87 6.40 35.03
C PRO A 579 18.28 6.59 34.42
N PRO A 580 19.13 5.55 34.47
CA PRO A 580 20.42 5.59 33.78
C PRO A 580 20.21 5.69 32.27
N VAL A 581 21.13 6.34 31.57
CA VAL A 581 21.17 6.30 30.11
C VAL A 581 21.85 5.00 29.72
N MET A 582 21.15 4.11 29.00
CA MET A 582 21.72 2.84 28.56
C MET A 582 22.86 3.11 27.59
N SER A 583 24.09 2.82 28.03
CA SER A 583 25.23 2.87 27.13
C SER A 583 25.29 1.60 26.29
N ILE A 584 25.19 1.77 24.98
CA ILE A 584 25.57 0.73 24.01
C ILE A 584 27.09 0.51 24.17
N ARG A 585 27.51 -0.75 24.33
CA ARG A 585 28.93 -1.18 24.46
C ARG A 585 29.72 -0.54 25.62
N ASN A 586 29.09 -0.27 26.77
CA ASN A 586 29.77 0.12 28.02
C ASN A 586 30.68 1.38 27.93
N ARG A 587 30.36 2.36 27.09
CA ARG A 587 31.04 3.67 27.09
C ARG A 587 30.57 4.51 28.29
N VAL A 588 31.51 5.23 28.87
CA VAL A 588 31.20 6.29 29.84
C VAL A 588 30.74 7.54 29.10
N LEU A 589 29.47 7.91 29.28
CA LEU A 589 28.92 9.18 28.82
C LEU A 589 29.39 10.32 29.72
N SER A 590 29.65 11.49 29.13
CA SER A 590 29.93 12.70 29.90
C SER A 590 28.68 13.17 30.65
N VAL A 591 28.88 13.93 31.72
CA VAL A 591 27.77 14.52 32.50
C VAL A 591 26.87 15.38 31.63
N ALA A 592 27.44 16.11 30.66
CA ALA A 592 26.69 16.92 29.70
C ALA A 592 25.81 16.06 28.76
N GLU A 593 26.36 14.98 28.19
CA GLU A 593 25.58 14.05 27.36
C GLU A 593 24.43 13.42 28.16
N ILE A 594 24.70 12.97 29.40
CA ILE A 594 23.66 12.42 30.28
C ILE A 594 22.57 13.46 30.55
N GLN A 595 22.94 14.71 30.78
CA GLN A 595 21.98 15.77 31.03
C GLN A 595 21.11 16.07 29.80
N GLU A 596 21.65 16.06 28.59
CA GLU A 596 20.87 16.23 27.36
C GLU A 596 19.85 15.10 27.15
N TYR A 597 20.23 13.86 27.45
CA TYR A 597 19.31 12.72 27.42
C TYR A 597 18.19 12.83 28.47
N ARG A 598 18.50 13.31 29.67
CA ARG A 598 17.50 13.57 30.72
C ARG A 598 16.54 14.69 30.33
N LEU A 599 17.05 15.78 29.75
CA LEU A 599 16.22 16.86 29.22
C LEU A 599 15.28 16.36 28.12
N SER A 600 15.79 15.55 27.17
CA SER A 600 14.96 14.92 26.14
C SER A 600 13.87 14.03 26.75
N ASN A 601 14.22 13.16 27.70
CA ASN A 601 13.24 12.30 28.39
C ASN A 601 12.14 13.14 29.07
N GLN A 602 12.52 14.23 29.75
CA GLN A 602 11.60 15.15 30.39
C GLN A 602 10.69 15.86 29.38
N ILE A 603 11.21 16.31 28.24
CA ILE A 603 10.41 16.90 27.16
C ILE A 603 9.32 15.92 26.69
N TRP A 604 9.67 14.64 26.52
CA TRP A 604 8.70 13.62 26.11
C TRP A 604 7.63 13.32 27.18
N GLN A 605 7.98 13.35 28.47
CA GLN A 605 7.02 13.26 29.58
C GLN A 605 6.04 14.44 29.58
N LEU A 606 6.56 15.66 29.47
CA LEU A 606 5.75 16.89 29.41
C LEU A 606 4.84 16.90 28.16
N THR A 607 5.35 16.43 27.03
CA THR A 607 4.56 16.29 25.80
C THR A 607 3.42 15.29 25.98
N GLY A 608 3.67 14.17 26.68
CA GLY A 608 2.62 13.20 27.03
C GLY A 608 1.51 13.84 27.89
N LEU A 609 1.89 14.58 28.94
CA LEU A 609 0.95 15.32 29.79
C LEU A 609 0.14 16.33 28.98
N LEU A 610 0.80 17.12 28.14
CA LEU A 610 0.17 18.12 27.27
C LEU A 610 -0.91 17.47 26.41
N LEU A 611 -0.59 16.36 25.74
CA LEU A 611 -1.52 15.67 24.87
C LEU A 611 -2.68 15.02 25.64
N ILE A 612 -2.45 14.43 26.82
CA ILE A 612 -3.53 13.89 27.65
C ILE A 612 -4.48 15.01 28.08
N HIS A 613 -3.94 16.11 28.61
CA HIS A 613 -4.76 17.23 29.08
C HIS A 613 -5.52 17.93 27.94
N ARG A 614 -4.88 18.16 26.79
CA ARG A 614 -5.51 18.84 25.66
C ARG A 614 -6.45 17.93 24.86
N ARG A 615 -5.98 16.74 24.49
CA ARG A 615 -6.69 15.89 23.52
C ARG A 615 -7.70 14.95 24.16
N LEU A 616 -7.49 14.53 25.40
CA LEU A 616 -8.36 13.56 26.08
C LEU A 616 -9.24 14.22 27.14
N LEU A 617 -8.69 15.14 27.92
CA LEU A 617 -9.40 15.84 29.01
C LEU A 617 -9.98 17.21 28.61
N HIS A 618 -9.71 17.69 27.39
CA HIS A 618 -10.24 18.97 26.86
C HIS A 618 -9.96 20.19 27.74
N VAL A 619 -8.81 20.20 28.44
CA VAL A 619 -8.39 21.34 29.26
C VAL A 619 -8.14 22.55 28.34
N PRO A 620 -8.70 23.75 28.62
CA PRO A 620 -8.53 24.92 27.77
C PRO A 620 -7.05 25.31 27.55
N ARG A 621 -6.72 25.82 26.35
CA ARG A 621 -5.34 26.26 26.05
C ARG A 621 -4.90 27.41 26.94
N SER A 622 -5.81 28.30 27.29
CA SER A 622 -5.58 29.45 28.18
C SER A 622 -5.34 29.07 29.64
N SER A 623 -5.51 27.79 30.01
CA SER A 623 -5.25 27.36 31.38
C SER A 623 -3.76 27.45 31.72
N ALA A 624 -3.48 27.82 32.97
CA ALA A 624 -2.12 27.91 33.49
C ALA A 624 -1.35 26.59 33.37
N LEU A 625 -2.05 25.45 33.49
CA LEU A 625 -1.46 24.13 33.35
C LEU A 625 -0.89 23.89 31.94
N ILE A 626 -1.66 24.22 30.90
CA ILE A 626 -1.23 23.98 29.51
C ILE A 626 -0.06 24.88 29.14
N GLN A 627 -0.13 26.17 29.50
CA GLN A 627 0.96 27.10 29.19
C GLN A 627 2.22 26.78 30.01
N ASP A 628 2.11 26.34 31.28
CA ASP A 628 3.26 25.85 32.07
C ASP A 628 3.94 24.65 31.40
N LEU A 629 3.17 23.67 30.92
CA LEU A 629 3.72 22.51 30.21
C LEU A 629 4.50 22.94 28.96
N ILE A 630 3.96 23.87 28.17
CA ILE A 630 4.60 24.39 26.95
C ILE A 630 5.88 25.15 27.30
N GLN A 631 5.84 26.02 28.31
CA GLN A 631 7.02 26.78 28.76
C GLN A 631 8.13 25.85 29.24
N ARG A 632 7.80 24.80 30.00
CA ARG A 632 8.78 23.81 30.47
C ARG A 632 9.37 22.98 29.32
N ILE A 633 8.58 22.65 28.28
CA ILE A 633 9.10 22.01 27.06
C ILE A 633 10.12 22.93 26.38
N LEU A 634 9.80 24.22 26.24
CA LEU A 634 10.69 25.21 25.64
C LEU A 634 11.97 25.43 26.46
N GLU A 635 11.85 25.62 27.77
CA GLU A 635 12.99 25.77 28.68
C GLU A 635 13.93 24.55 28.64
N CYS A 636 13.37 23.33 28.60
CA CYS A 636 14.19 22.13 28.46
C CYS A 636 14.90 22.10 27.10
N THR A 637 14.21 22.50 26.03
CA THR A 637 14.79 22.55 24.68
C THR A 637 15.91 23.59 24.59
N GLU A 638 15.71 24.78 25.14
CA GLU A 638 16.68 25.89 25.15
C GLU A 638 17.95 25.55 25.94
N ARG A 639 17.86 24.62 26.90
CA ARG A 639 19.00 24.11 27.67
C ARG A 639 19.80 23.03 26.95
N MET A 640 19.31 22.49 25.83
CA MET A 640 20.02 21.49 25.02
C MET A 640 20.92 22.18 24.00
N THR A 641 22.07 21.57 23.69
CA THR A 641 22.96 22.15 22.68
C THR A 641 22.50 21.78 21.28
N LEU A 642 22.12 22.76 20.46
CA LEU A 642 21.92 22.57 19.02
C LEU A 642 23.30 22.38 18.35
N ARG A 643 23.55 21.19 17.81
CA ARG A 643 24.80 20.82 17.09
C ARG A 643 24.45 20.14 15.77
N ASP A 644 25.44 20.02 14.88
CA ASP A 644 25.35 19.29 13.59
C ASP A 644 25.08 17.77 13.81
N GLY A 645 23.84 17.44 14.18
CA GLY A 645 23.35 16.08 14.41
C GLY A 645 23.97 15.34 15.60
N LEU A 646 23.65 14.05 15.72
CA LEU A 646 24.18 13.16 16.77
C LEU A 646 23.92 13.67 18.20
N THR A 647 22.76 14.27 18.41
CA THR A 647 22.27 14.73 19.71
C THR A 647 20.79 14.39 19.88
N PRO A 648 20.26 14.27 21.10
CA PRO A 648 18.82 14.06 21.33
C PRO A 648 17.89 15.09 20.66
N VAL A 649 18.43 16.25 20.26
CA VAL A 649 17.73 17.26 19.45
C VAL A 649 17.12 16.69 18.17
N THR A 650 17.70 15.62 17.60
CA THR A 650 17.17 14.97 16.39
C THR A 650 15.74 14.47 16.54
N LEU A 651 15.24 14.31 17.77
CA LEU A 651 13.91 13.78 18.06
C LEU A 651 12.94 14.84 18.61
N LEU A 652 13.30 16.13 18.56
CA LEU A 652 12.49 17.22 19.15
C LEU A 652 11.47 17.84 18.21
N THR A 653 11.52 17.55 16.90
CA THR A 653 10.51 18.03 15.95
C THR A 653 9.08 17.71 16.42
N PRO A 654 8.72 16.45 16.76
CA PRO A 654 7.39 16.14 17.27
C PRO A 654 6.99 16.89 18.56
N PRO A 655 7.77 16.86 19.67
CA PRO A 655 7.46 17.62 20.88
C PRO A 655 7.22 19.12 20.64
N LEU A 656 8.09 19.76 19.86
CA LEU A 656 7.96 21.18 19.54
C LEU A 656 6.75 21.48 18.68
N PHE A 657 6.40 20.57 17.75
CA PHE A 657 5.19 20.71 16.98
C PHE A 657 3.94 20.63 17.86
N PHE A 658 3.85 19.61 18.73
CA PHE A 658 2.72 19.45 19.64
C PHE A 658 2.57 20.64 20.59
N ALA A 659 3.67 21.14 21.15
CA ALA A 659 3.68 22.36 21.95
C ALA A 659 3.19 23.57 21.12
N GLY A 660 3.66 23.71 19.88
CA GLY A 660 3.27 24.80 18.98
C GLY A 660 1.78 24.85 18.65
N CYS A 661 1.12 23.71 18.53
CA CYS A 661 -0.32 23.66 18.24
C CYS A 661 -1.20 24.20 19.38
N ASP A 662 -0.72 24.15 20.63
CA ASP A 662 -1.43 24.66 21.81
C ASP A 662 -0.79 25.92 22.42
N ALA A 663 0.29 26.43 21.83
CA ALA A 663 1.01 27.62 22.27
C ALA A 663 0.23 28.91 21.98
N LEU A 664 0.20 29.80 22.96
CA LEU A 664 -0.40 31.12 22.86
C LEU A 664 0.68 32.20 22.71
N TRP A 665 0.32 33.25 21.97
CA TRP A 665 1.05 34.50 21.70
C TRP A 665 2.57 34.45 21.95
N ASP A 666 3.00 34.65 23.19
CA ASP A 666 4.40 34.86 23.59
C ASP A 666 5.31 33.64 23.36
N ASP A 667 4.75 32.43 23.34
CA ASP A 667 5.53 31.20 23.16
C ASP A 667 5.65 30.77 21.68
N ARG A 668 4.79 31.28 20.78
CA ARG A 668 4.86 30.96 19.33
C ARG A 668 6.21 31.36 18.69
N PRO A 669 6.78 32.56 18.96
CA PRO A 669 8.11 32.93 18.45
C PRO A 669 9.24 32.02 18.97
N ARG A 670 9.13 31.53 20.21
CA ARG A 670 10.10 30.59 20.80
C ARG A 670 10.04 29.23 20.12
N ILE A 671 8.83 28.69 19.91
CA ILE A 671 8.60 27.46 19.14
C ILE A 671 9.17 27.59 17.73
N LYS A 672 8.89 28.70 17.04
CA LYS A 672 9.41 28.99 15.71
C LYS A 672 10.94 28.96 15.69
N THR A 673 11.58 29.68 16.61
CA THR A 673 13.04 29.73 16.72
C THR A 673 13.64 28.35 16.97
N ALA A 674 13.02 27.56 17.85
CA ALA A 674 13.46 26.19 18.15
C ALA A 674 13.35 25.27 16.92
N LEU A 675 12.21 25.25 16.23
CA LEU A 675 12.01 24.43 15.02
C LEU A 675 12.92 24.86 13.87
N GLN A 676 13.15 26.16 13.68
CA GLN A 676 14.12 26.67 12.70
C GLN A 676 15.54 26.22 13.04
N GLY A 677 15.91 26.24 14.32
CA GLY A 677 17.18 25.73 14.82
C GLY A 677 17.37 24.24 14.53
N VAL A 678 16.35 23.42 14.81
CA VAL A 678 16.35 21.97 14.51
C VAL A 678 16.46 21.72 13.01
N SER A 679 15.64 22.40 12.19
CA SER A 679 15.65 22.23 10.73
C SER A 679 17.00 22.62 10.12
N SER A 680 17.57 23.75 10.53
CA SER A 680 18.85 24.25 10.01
C SER A 680 20.03 23.37 10.42
N SER A 681 20.04 22.89 11.66
CA SER A 681 21.14 22.05 12.19
C SER A 681 21.15 20.65 11.58
N LEU A 682 19.97 20.12 11.21
CA LEU A 682 19.82 18.74 10.74
C LEU A 682 19.58 18.63 9.23
N GLY A 683 19.25 19.73 8.55
CA GLY A 683 18.87 19.73 7.14
C GLY A 683 17.58 18.96 6.87
N LEU A 684 16.57 19.14 7.73
CA LEU A 684 15.31 18.39 7.70
C LEU A 684 14.19 19.22 7.09
N LEU A 685 13.75 18.84 5.88
CA LEU A 685 12.64 19.47 5.17
C LEU A 685 11.29 19.22 5.85
N ASN A 686 11.12 18.09 6.54
CA ASN A 686 9.90 17.81 7.27
C ASN A 686 9.73 18.69 8.52
N THR A 687 10.83 19.05 9.19
CA THR A 687 10.81 20.06 10.28
C THR A 687 10.44 21.44 9.74
N GLN A 688 10.95 21.80 8.55
CA GLN A 688 10.52 23.04 7.88
C GLN A 688 9.03 22.99 7.55
N LYS A 689 8.53 21.85 7.05
CA LYS A 689 7.11 21.67 6.77
C LYS A 689 6.23 21.73 8.02
N ALA A 690 6.70 21.19 9.14
CA ALA A 690 6.06 21.29 10.44
C ALA A 690 5.86 22.76 10.84
N LEU A 691 6.89 23.58 10.64
CA LEU A 691 6.85 25.01 10.95
C LEU A 691 5.87 25.75 10.02
N GLU A 692 5.90 25.50 8.71
CA GLU A 692 4.95 26.10 7.76
C GLU A 692 3.50 25.83 8.18
N ILE A 693 3.20 24.59 8.57
CA ILE A 693 1.85 24.20 9.02
C ILE A 693 1.46 24.94 10.30
N LEU A 694 2.38 25.10 11.25
CA LEU A 694 2.13 25.87 12.48
C LEU A 694 1.89 27.34 12.17
N GLU A 695 2.69 27.95 11.28
CA GLU A 695 2.51 29.35 10.90
C GLU A 695 1.16 29.58 10.22
N GLU A 696 0.79 28.74 9.26
CA GLU A 696 -0.54 28.78 8.62
C GLU A 696 -1.67 28.63 9.65
N TYR A 697 -1.50 27.74 10.62
CA TYR A 697 -2.46 27.54 11.69
C TYR A 697 -2.56 28.76 12.63
N TRP A 698 -1.43 29.35 13.01
CA TRP A 698 -1.36 30.52 13.90
C TRP A 698 -1.94 31.80 13.29
N GLU A 699 -1.90 31.96 11.96
CA GLU A 699 -2.53 33.07 11.25
C GLU A 699 -4.06 33.02 11.32
N VAL A 700 -4.63 31.81 11.35
CA VAL A 700 -6.08 31.59 11.38
C VAL A 700 -6.62 31.54 12.82
N ASP A 701 -5.81 31.09 13.77
CA ASP A 701 -6.19 30.96 15.18
C ASP A 701 -5.57 32.06 16.06
N PRO A 702 -6.36 33.07 16.49
CA PRO A 702 -5.89 34.12 17.39
C PRO A 702 -5.65 33.64 18.84
N GLY A 703 -5.91 32.36 19.15
CA GLY A 703 -5.68 31.78 20.47
C GLY A 703 -6.83 32.00 21.47
N ILE A 704 -8.04 32.31 20.98
CA ILE A 704 -9.20 32.72 21.81
C ILE A 704 -10.25 31.62 21.90
N GLU A 705 -10.48 30.85 20.82
CA GLU A 705 -11.54 29.84 20.75
C GLU A 705 -10.94 28.42 20.66
N ASP A 706 -11.11 27.62 21.72
CA ASP A 706 -10.62 26.24 21.76
C ASP A 706 -11.38 25.31 20.81
N GLU A 707 -12.68 25.53 20.59
CA GLU A 707 -13.47 24.72 19.65
C GLU A 707 -12.97 24.85 18.20
N LEU A 708 -12.58 26.06 17.80
CA LEU A 708 -12.01 26.31 16.47
C LEU A 708 -10.65 25.62 16.34
N ALA A 709 -9.80 25.74 17.36
CA ALA A 709 -8.50 25.10 17.41
C ALA A 709 -8.59 23.56 17.37
N ASP A 710 -9.55 22.97 18.06
CA ASP A 710 -9.72 21.51 18.07
C ASP A 710 -10.26 20.99 16.72
N ARG A 711 -11.11 21.76 16.02
CA ARG A 711 -11.60 21.41 14.67
C ARG A 711 -10.54 21.61 13.58
N SER A 712 -9.73 22.64 13.72
CA SER A 712 -8.67 23.01 12.76
C SER A 712 -7.30 22.44 13.15
N TRP A 713 -7.26 21.52 14.12
CA TRP A 713 -6.03 20.95 14.66
C TRP A 713 -5.11 20.47 13.53
N PRO A 714 -3.86 20.95 13.49
CA PRO A 714 -2.90 20.57 12.48
C PRO A 714 -2.70 19.06 12.38
N ARG A 715 -2.83 18.52 11.17
CA ARG A 715 -2.73 17.06 10.96
C ARG A 715 -1.28 16.66 10.79
N ILE A 716 -0.81 15.81 11.69
CA ILE A 716 0.53 15.22 11.65
C ILE A 716 0.72 14.31 10.42
N SER A 717 -0.36 13.89 9.76
CA SER A 717 -0.26 13.21 8.46
C SER A 717 0.21 14.13 7.31
N GLN A 718 0.20 15.46 7.49
CA GLN A 718 0.66 16.45 6.51
C GLN A 718 2.16 16.75 6.61
N PHE A 719 2.79 16.44 7.74
CA PHE A 719 4.24 16.44 7.92
C PHE A 719 4.57 15.29 8.87
N LEU A 720 5.20 14.23 8.37
CA LEU A 720 5.40 13.05 9.20
C LEU A 720 6.58 13.29 10.15
N PRO A 721 6.38 13.30 11.48
CA PRO A 721 7.47 13.46 12.42
C PRO A 721 8.29 12.18 12.43
N TYR A 722 9.60 12.36 12.34
CA TYR A 722 10.58 11.31 12.53
C TYR A 722 11.35 11.60 13.81
#